data_AF-A0A6P7F3K0-F1
#
_entry.id   AF-A0A6P7F3K0-F1
#
_cell.length_a   1.000
_cell.length_b   1.000
_cell.length_c   1.000
_cell.angle_alpha   90.00
_cell.angle_beta   90.00
_cell.angle_gamma   90.00
#
_symmetry.space_group_name_H-M   'P 1'
#
loop_
_entity.id
_entity.type
_entity.pdbx_description
1 polymer ?
#
loop_
_entity_poly.entity_id
_entity_poly.type
_entity_poly.pdbx_seq_one_letter_code
_entity_poly.pdbx_strand_id
1 'polypeptide(L)'
;MKHIILYRKFWKYISLVFVGASSGWAYYQVRQTKNILENTVDTTVLYLKNIHKEDDIQSTEFIDFKQNKLDTFKSTIRSTIDSLKFAYAKRLVQLANIGEKEYRIKALRQLVKFKKLDDWHFSQLANMADAKTAIGLARIGDADKRIFMEPPLRYHNYDRNMLINAMRDFLIGLYEKSQHPCLGYFLSEVFVYEHCMEHMEHKNNSHIVDNDSSALELSKFIQSESDILPKCLESLVHHCCIEKYAKHIIESNGLPLMMEIYHRYRNNPDIVMKLCRIISYLSFDKSVLDPLHKSGWIGILSSWMHHSDIRIAIPTARALANLDPDNDATFGRRLYLLHPVTRNTKEHELDVIFVHGLLGGVFYTWRQRLNKSFTANIIKNSRPLKKDSENEQINPAGDNSVTNKLFLPFDLFKDLKHQMKEHTRDKHCEIVCDDLPIKTNDCAMGPYSVYYDECDNKDGKGCKEYTHCWPRDWLPEDIGNLRIIGVNYDTSLSMWTPICPSSKAKFTLDERSFDLTQKLLETGVGRKPIVWVTHSMGGLIVKNMLWKSFESEVPAIRNICLNTKAVIFYSTPHNGSTLANLSQATALLLWPSVEVQELRENSPQLKKIHEKFLDIVKAVPMKIVTFVETKATVVTAMKFNFLLVKPDSGYPGVGEYFEIPQDHLGICKPLTKHSFLYQKVVHTLKEVMKQTEQKHSNPNVDNVYIKENKDDGISDMS
;
A
#
# COMPACT_ATOMS: atom_id res chain seq x y z
N MET A 1 9.61 -61.93 68.17
CA MET A 1 10.58 -60.83 67.89
C MET A 1 11.17 -60.83 66.47
N LYS A 2 11.45 -61.97 65.83
CA LYS A 2 12.06 -62.01 64.47
C LYS A 2 11.17 -61.45 63.33
N HIS A 3 9.85 -61.54 63.43
CA HIS A 3 8.93 -61.02 62.39
C HIS A 3 8.83 -59.48 62.36
N ILE A 4 9.02 -58.80 63.49
CA ILE A 4 8.92 -57.34 63.57
C ILE A 4 10.13 -56.64 62.93
N ILE A 5 11.31 -57.26 63.01
CA ILE A 5 12.55 -56.71 62.44
C ILE A 5 12.56 -56.82 60.91
N LEU A 6 12.02 -57.92 60.37
CA LEU A 6 11.86 -58.11 58.92
C LEU A 6 10.88 -57.12 58.31
N TYR A 7 9.74 -56.88 58.98
CA TYR A 7 8.73 -55.92 58.50
C TYR A 7 9.26 -54.48 58.46
N ARG A 8 10.09 -54.09 59.45
CA ARG A 8 10.71 -52.76 59.51
C ARG A 8 11.80 -52.55 58.45
N LYS A 9 12.54 -53.59 58.09
CA LYS A 9 13.50 -53.53 56.97
C LYS A 9 12.78 -53.47 55.63
N PHE A 10 11.72 -54.25 55.44
CA PHE A 10 10.91 -54.25 54.22
C PHE A 10 10.30 -52.87 53.91
N TRP A 11 9.71 -52.21 54.91
CA TRP A 11 9.17 -50.86 54.74
C TRP A 11 10.23 -49.78 54.44
N LYS A 12 11.45 -49.91 54.99
CA LYS A 12 12.56 -49.01 54.65
C LYS A 12 13.04 -49.17 53.21
N TYR A 13 13.07 -50.40 52.69
CA TYR A 13 13.40 -50.64 51.28
C TYR A 13 12.34 -50.10 50.34
N ILE A 14 11.05 -50.26 50.68
CA ILE A 14 9.95 -49.69 49.88
C ILE A 14 10.01 -48.16 49.88
N SER A 15 10.27 -47.51 51.02
CA SER A 15 10.36 -46.04 51.05
C SER A 15 11.54 -45.52 50.23
N LEU A 16 12.69 -46.20 50.25
CA LEU A 16 13.87 -45.84 49.45
C LEU A 16 13.61 -45.99 47.94
N VAL A 17 12.93 -47.06 47.53
CA VAL A 17 12.54 -47.25 46.12
C VAL A 17 11.49 -46.22 45.69
N PHE A 18 10.55 -45.86 46.57
CA PHE A 18 9.55 -44.82 46.27
C PHE A 18 10.19 -43.43 46.14
N VAL A 19 11.15 -43.09 47.00
CA VAL A 19 11.90 -41.82 46.92
C VAL A 19 12.82 -41.79 45.69
N GLY A 20 13.49 -42.91 45.37
CA GLY A 20 14.30 -43.03 44.15
C GLY A 20 13.48 -42.95 42.86
N ALA A 21 12.32 -43.60 42.81
CA ALA A 21 11.44 -43.57 41.65
C ALA A 21 10.77 -42.20 41.47
N SER A 22 10.38 -41.53 42.56
CA SER A 22 9.80 -40.18 42.50
C SER A 22 10.83 -39.11 42.13
N SER A 23 12.06 -39.19 42.63
CA SER A 23 13.17 -38.29 42.24
C SER A 23 13.64 -38.55 40.81
N GLY A 24 13.73 -39.81 40.37
CA GLY A 24 14.01 -40.16 38.97
C GLY A 24 12.91 -39.72 38.01
N TRP A 25 11.64 -39.84 38.40
CA TRP A 25 10.50 -39.35 37.63
C TRP A 25 10.46 -37.82 37.57
N ALA A 26 10.73 -37.13 38.69
CA ALA A 26 10.85 -35.67 38.71
C ALA A 26 12.02 -35.19 37.84
N TYR A 27 13.18 -35.84 37.91
CA TYR A 27 14.33 -35.55 37.04
C TYR A 27 14.00 -35.77 35.56
N TYR A 28 13.27 -36.85 35.24
CA TYR A 28 12.79 -37.12 33.89
C TYR A 28 11.83 -36.03 33.39
N GLN A 29 10.89 -35.57 34.23
CA GLN A 29 9.97 -34.49 33.87
C GLN A 29 10.68 -33.15 33.70
N VAL A 30 11.64 -32.81 34.56
CA VAL A 30 12.48 -31.60 34.41
C VAL A 30 13.30 -31.67 33.12
N ARG A 31 13.88 -32.82 32.79
CA ARG A 31 14.67 -33.02 31.56
C ARG A 31 13.80 -32.96 30.31
N GLN A 32 12.60 -33.55 30.33
CA GLN A 32 11.61 -33.44 29.24
C GLN A 32 11.17 -31.99 29.06
N THR A 33 10.88 -31.27 30.15
CA THR A 33 10.47 -29.86 30.12
C THR A 33 11.58 -28.97 29.58
N LYS A 34 12.84 -29.21 29.99
CA LYS A 34 14.03 -28.52 29.46
C LYS A 34 14.22 -28.78 27.97
N ASN A 35 14.12 -30.03 27.52
CA ASN A 35 14.30 -30.39 26.11
C ASN A 35 13.16 -29.83 25.23
N ILE A 36 11.94 -29.74 25.75
CA ILE A 36 10.83 -29.06 25.06
C ILE A 36 11.09 -27.54 25.03
N LEU A 37 11.58 -26.93 26.11
CA LEU A 37 11.91 -25.50 26.13
C LEU A 37 13.04 -25.18 25.14
N GLU A 38 14.11 -25.97 25.11
CA GLU A 38 15.27 -25.78 24.23
C GLU A 38 14.94 -25.99 22.74
N ASN A 39 13.97 -26.87 22.43
CA ASN A 39 13.52 -27.09 21.05
C ASN A 39 12.41 -26.12 20.59
N THR A 40 11.78 -25.38 21.51
CA THR A 40 10.64 -24.49 21.18
C THR A 40 10.96 -23.00 21.39
N VAL A 41 11.97 -22.68 22.20
CA VAL A 41 12.32 -21.32 22.61
C VAL A 41 13.83 -21.11 22.51
N ASP A 42 14.25 -20.09 21.77
CA ASP A 42 15.66 -19.70 21.68
C ASP A 42 16.12 -19.11 23.03
N THR A 43 16.92 -19.88 23.77
CA THR A 43 17.39 -19.52 25.12
C THR A 43 18.38 -18.36 25.13
N THR A 44 18.88 -17.90 23.97
CA THR A 44 19.79 -16.74 23.91
C THR A 44 19.17 -15.44 24.47
N VAL A 45 17.83 -15.31 24.47
CA VAL A 45 17.15 -14.12 25.03
C VAL A 45 17.20 -14.09 26.56
N LEU A 46 17.30 -15.24 27.24
CA LEU A 46 17.33 -15.32 28.70
C LEU A 46 18.67 -14.87 29.30
N TYR A 47 19.74 -14.81 28.50
CA TYR A 47 21.07 -14.36 28.92
C TYR A 47 21.30 -12.86 28.73
N LEU A 48 20.35 -12.13 28.11
CA LEU A 48 20.50 -10.71 27.82
C LEU A 48 19.88 -9.86 28.93
N LYS A 49 20.74 -9.58 29.93
CA LYS A 49 20.69 -8.47 30.90
C LYS A 49 19.56 -8.50 31.94
N ASN A 50 19.95 -8.76 33.19
CA ASN A 50 19.22 -8.34 34.40
C ASN A 50 19.10 -6.81 34.41
N ILE A 51 17.98 -6.29 33.89
CA ILE A 51 17.62 -4.87 34.07
C ILE A 51 16.85 -4.78 35.39
N HIS A 52 17.29 -3.82 36.20
CA HIS A 52 17.05 -3.51 37.61
C HIS A 52 15.83 -4.11 38.35
N LYS A 53 16.14 -4.59 39.57
CA LYS A 53 15.22 -4.84 40.68
C LYS A 53 14.69 -3.52 41.26
N GLU A 54 13.55 -3.62 41.96
CA GLU A 54 12.77 -2.59 42.70
C GLU A 54 11.82 -1.81 41.77
N ASP A 55 10.48 -1.87 41.91
CA ASP A 55 9.67 -1.77 43.13
C ASP A 55 8.49 -2.76 43.24
N ASP A 56 8.07 -2.96 44.50
CA ASP A 56 6.99 -3.78 45.05
C ASP A 56 5.60 -3.62 44.38
N ILE A 57 4.96 -4.76 44.05
CA ILE A 57 3.51 -4.93 44.21
C ILE A 57 3.24 -6.35 44.73
N GLN A 58 2.66 -6.40 45.93
CA GLN A 58 2.20 -7.60 46.62
C GLN A 58 1.26 -8.45 45.73
N SER A 59 1.54 -9.75 45.65
CA SER A 59 0.57 -10.75 45.20
C SER A 59 0.31 -11.77 46.31
N THR A 60 -0.69 -11.45 47.13
CA THR A 60 -1.44 -12.42 47.93
C THR A 60 -2.38 -13.19 47.02
N GLU A 61 -2.17 -14.51 46.91
CA GLU A 61 -3.12 -15.56 47.32
C GLU A 61 -2.69 -16.91 46.71
N PHE A 62 -2.16 -17.77 47.58
CA PHE A 62 -2.02 -19.20 47.34
C PHE A 62 -3.40 -19.85 47.57
N ILE A 63 -3.92 -20.60 46.60
CA ILE A 63 -5.07 -21.49 46.81
C ILE A 63 -4.61 -22.95 46.72
N ASP A 64 -5.01 -23.68 47.75
CA ASP A 64 -4.68 -25.05 48.10
C ASP A 64 -5.26 -26.10 47.13
N PHE A 65 -4.49 -27.16 46.90
CA PHE A 65 -4.78 -28.24 45.95
C PHE A 65 -5.50 -29.38 46.69
N LYS A 66 -6.78 -29.63 46.38
CA LYS A 66 -7.45 -30.88 46.77
C LYS A 66 -7.64 -31.83 45.59
N GLN A 67 -7.21 -33.07 45.81
CA GLN A 67 -7.12 -34.20 44.89
C GLN A 67 -8.43 -34.61 44.22
N ASN A 68 -8.36 -34.84 42.91
CA ASN A 68 -9.04 -35.94 42.21
C ASN A 68 -8.16 -36.37 41.02
N LYS A 69 -7.87 -37.67 40.90
CA LYS A 69 -6.83 -38.27 40.05
C LYS A 69 -7.47 -39.23 39.04
N LEU A 70 -7.42 -38.91 37.74
CA LEU A 70 -6.76 -39.69 36.67
C LEU A 70 -7.04 -39.07 35.27
N ASP A 71 -8.19 -38.42 35.06
CA ASP A 71 -8.43 -37.56 33.87
C ASP A 71 -7.83 -36.15 34.03
N THR A 72 -7.69 -35.72 35.28
CA THR A 72 -7.11 -34.44 35.71
C THR A 72 -5.65 -34.28 35.31
N PHE A 73 -4.87 -35.36 35.15
CA PHE A 73 -3.42 -35.21 34.96
C PHE A 73 -3.06 -34.65 33.58
N LYS A 74 -3.83 -35.00 32.54
CA LYS A 74 -3.70 -34.38 31.20
C LYS A 74 -4.14 -32.91 31.21
N SER A 75 -5.20 -32.56 31.95
CA SER A 75 -5.66 -31.18 32.07
C SER A 75 -4.74 -30.32 32.96
N THR A 76 -4.16 -30.88 34.02
CA THR A 76 -3.20 -30.20 34.90
C THR A 76 -1.87 -29.96 34.20
N ILE A 77 -1.33 -30.93 33.44
CA ILE A 77 -0.12 -30.70 32.62
C ILE A 77 -0.39 -29.65 31.54
N ARG A 78 -1.56 -29.71 30.87
CA ARG A 78 -1.93 -28.69 29.89
C ARG A 78 -2.07 -27.31 30.51
N SER A 79 -2.75 -27.21 31.66
CA SER A 79 -2.93 -25.95 32.41
C SER A 79 -1.62 -25.37 32.93
N THR A 80 -0.70 -26.21 33.42
CA THR A 80 0.64 -25.75 33.84
C THR A 80 1.51 -25.32 32.66
N ILE A 81 1.44 -26.03 31.52
CA ILE A 81 2.11 -25.61 30.29
C ILE A 81 1.55 -24.29 29.76
N ASP A 82 0.23 -24.11 29.78
CA ASP A 82 -0.42 -22.90 29.28
C ASP A 82 -0.15 -21.70 30.22
N SER A 83 -0.09 -21.94 31.54
CA SER A 83 0.39 -20.97 32.53
C SER A 83 1.84 -20.55 32.28
N LEU A 84 2.74 -21.49 31.97
CA LEU A 84 4.14 -21.19 31.65
C LEU A 84 4.29 -20.42 30.33
N LYS A 85 3.56 -20.82 29.28
CA LYS A 85 3.51 -20.08 28.01
C LYS A 85 3.02 -18.67 28.23
N PHE A 86 1.99 -18.50 29.05
CA PHE A 86 1.43 -17.20 29.38
C PHE A 86 2.41 -16.33 30.17
N ALA A 87 3.08 -16.89 31.19
CA ALA A 87 4.12 -16.19 31.93
C ALA A 87 5.27 -15.74 31.02
N TYR A 88 5.67 -16.57 30.06
CA TYR A 88 6.66 -16.21 29.06
C TYR A 88 6.15 -15.11 28.10
N ALA A 89 4.92 -15.21 27.62
CA ALA A 89 4.30 -14.17 26.80
C ALA A 89 4.22 -12.82 27.52
N LYS A 90 3.90 -12.81 28.82
CA LYS A 90 3.94 -11.59 29.66
C LYS A 90 5.32 -10.96 29.70
N ARG A 91 6.38 -11.76 29.88
CA ARG A 91 7.77 -11.28 29.85
C ARG A 91 8.14 -10.71 28.49
N LEU A 92 7.68 -11.33 27.39
CA LEU A 92 7.91 -10.79 26.05
C LEU A 92 7.23 -9.44 25.83
N VAL A 93 5.99 -9.26 26.32
CA VAL A 93 5.30 -7.96 26.26
C VAL A 93 6.05 -6.90 27.08
N GLN A 94 6.49 -7.24 28.29
CA GLN A 94 7.30 -6.32 29.11
C GLN A 94 8.62 -5.93 28.42
N LEU A 95 9.29 -6.90 27.80
CA LEU A 95 10.50 -6.66 27.02
C LEU A 95 10.22 -5.81 25.78
N ALA A 96 9.06 -5.96 25.15
CA ALA A 96 8.66 -5.12 24.02
C ALA A 96 8.37 -3.67 24.45
N ASN A 97 7.70 -3.48 25.59
CA ASN A 97 7.36 -2.16 26.13
C ASN A 97 8.61 -1.35 26.54
N ILE A 98 9.56 -1.97 27.24
CA ILE A 98 10.71 -1.27 27.87
C ILE A 98 12.01 -1.41 27.06
N GLY A 99 12.18 -2.51 26.33
CA GLY A 99 13.45 -2.85 25.69
C GLY A 99 13.86 -1.88 24.57
N GLU A 100 15.15 -1.87 24.24
CA GLU A 100 15.66 -1.15 23.07
C GLU A 100 15.09 -1.75 21.76
N LYS A 101 15.20 -1.00 20.66
CA LYS A 101 14.62 -1.35 19.34
C LYS A 101 14.88 -2.80 18.92
N GLU A 102 16.11 -3.29 19.08
CA GLU A 102 16.48 -4.64 18.68
C GLU A 102 15.78 -5.71 19.54
N TYR A 103 15.77 -5.54 20.86
CA TYR A 103 15.11 -6.45 21.80
C TYR A 103 13.60 -6.46 21.61
N ARG A 104 12.98 -5.29 21.42
CA ARG A 104 11.55 -5.18 21.12
C ARG A 104 11.20 -5.96 19.86
N ILE A 105 11.95 -5.79 18.77
CA ILE A 105 11.69 -6.52 17.52
C ILE A 105 11.81 -8.04 17.72
N LYS A 106 12.83 -8.52 18.45
CA LYS A 106 12.98 -9.96 18.77
C LYS A 106 11.81 -10.46 19.61
N ALA A 107 11.41 -9.72 20.64
CA ALA A 107 10.31 -10.08 21.53
C ALA A 107 8.99 -10.20 20.77
N LEU A 108 8.66 -9.20 19.95
CA LEU A 108 7.44 -9.18 19.15
C LEU A 108 7.35 -10.36 18.17
N ARG A 109 8.47 -10.75 17.53
CA ARG A 109 8.50 -11.92 16.64
C ARG A 109 8.22 -13.23 17.35
N GLN A 110 8.68 -13.37 18.59
CA GLN A 110 8.35 -14.54 19.40
C GLN A 110 6.88 -14.49 19.83
N LEU A 111 6.35 -13.30 20.16
CA LEU A 111 4.97 -13.13 20.59
C LEU A 111 3.95 -13.55 19.50
N VAL A 112 4.21 -13.22 18.24
CA VAL A 112 3.36 -13.62 17.09
C VAL A 112 3.27 -15.16 16.91
N LYS A 113 4.25 -15.92 17.38
CA LYS A 113 4.20 -17.39 17.30
C LYS A 113 3.16 -18.02 18.24
N PHE A 114 2.72 -17.30 19.27
CA PHE A 114 1.70 -17.78 20.20
C PHE A 114 0.31 -17.64 19.58
N LYS A 115 -0.19 -18.70 18.92
CA LYS A 115 -1.55 -18.76 18.36
C LYS A 115 -2.57 -19.52 19.23
N LYS A 116 -2.09 -20.28 20.21
CA LYS A 116 -2.89 -21.19 21.03
C LYS A 116 -2.80 -20.81 22.51
N LEU A 117 -3.38 -19.68 22.86
CA LEU A 117 -3.65 -19.25 24.23
C LEU A 117 -5.16 -19.02 24.38
N ASP A 118 -5.66 -19.14 25.61
CA ASP A 118 -7.06 -18.81 25.94
C ASP A 118 -7.37 -17.32 25.71
N ASP A 119 -8.64 -17.00 25.48
CA ASP A 119 -9.09 -15.63 25.17
C ASP A 119 -8.75 -14.63 26.28
N TRP A 120 -8.92 -15.03 27.54
CA TRP A 120 -8.60 -14.17 28.68
C TRP A 120 -7.10 -13.89 28.81
N HIS A 121 -6.24 -14.83 28.41
CA HIS A 121 -4.80 -14.62 28.35
C HIS A 121 -4.48 -13.52 27.32
N PHE A 122 -5.07 -13.58 26.12
CA PHE A 122 -4.87 -12.55 25.11
C PHE A 122 -5.42 -11.19 25.54
N SER A 123 -6.58 -11.15 26.18
CA SER A 123 -7.15 -9.90 26.73
C SER A 123 -6.21 -9.27 27.76
N GLN A 124 -5.61 -10.07 28.65
CA GLN A 124 -4.61 -9.55 29.60
C GLN A 124 -3.35 -9.05 28.89
N LEU A 125 -2.85 -9.75 27.86
CA LEU A 125 -1.70 -9.28 27.07
C LEU A 125 -2.02 -7.98 26.32
N ALA A 126 -3.23 -7.84 25.78
CA ALA A 126 -3.70 -6.63 25.11
C ALA A 126 -3.71 -5.42 26.06
N ASN A 127 -4.17 -5.61 27.30
CA ASN A 127 -4.15 -4.57 28.33
C ASN A 127 -2.73 -4.22 28.80
N MET A 128 -1.79 -5.17 28.73
CA MET A 128 -0.38 -4.94 29.08
C MET A 128 0.43 -4.27 27.97
N ALA A 129 -0.01 -4.37 26.71
CA ALA A 129 0.70 -3.82 25.57
C ALA A 129 0.55 -2.30 25.50
N ASP A 130 1.67 -1.59 25.45
CA ASP A 130 1.66 -0.16 25.16
C ASP A 130 1.37 0.11 23.68
N ALA A 131 1.11 1.36 23.32
CA ALA A 131 0.77 1.73 21.94
C ALA A 131 1.90 1.39 20.95
N LYS A 132 3.17 1.48 21.39
CA LYS A 132 4.35 1.14 20.59
C LYS A 132 4.41 -0.36 20.28
N THR A 133 4.17 -1.19 21.28
CA THR A 133 4.11 -2.66 21.16
C THR A 133 2.95 -3.07 20.29
N ALA A 134 1.77 -2.45 20.47
CA ALA A 134 0.60 -2.71 19.62
C ALA A 134 0.89 -2.41 18.14
N ILE A 135 1.48 -1.26 17.80
CA ILE A 135 1.89 -0.97 16.42
C ILE A 135 2.95 -1.97 15.93
N GLY A 136 3.92 -2.31 16.77
CA GLY A 136 4.93 -3.30 16.45
C GLY A 136 4.34 -4.67 16.08
N LEU A 137 3.33 -5.13 16.82
CA LEU A 137 2.58 -6.35 16.52
C LEU A 137 1.77 -6.23 15.23
N ALA A 138 1.08 -5.10 15.03
CA ALA A 138 0.31 -4.86 13.81
C ALA A 138 1.21 -4.89 12.56
N ARG A 139 2.47 -4.42 12.66
CA ARG A 139 3.39 -4.36 11.50
C ARG A 139 4.21 -5.62 11.25
N ILE A 140 4.29 -6.60 12.15
CA ILE A 140 5.03 -7.85 11.88
C ILE A 140 4.23 -8.80 10.98
N GLY A 141 2.90 -8.62 10.94
CA GLY A 141 1.98 -9.50 10.22
C GLY A 141 1.70 -10.79 11.00
N ASP A 142 0.53 -11.39 10.76
CA ASP A 142 0.11 -12.68 11.36
C ASP A 142 -0.07 -12.69 12.90
N ALA A 143 -0.12 -11.51 13.54
CA ALA A 143 -0.46 -11.38 14.96
C ALA A 143 -1.93 -11.78 15.22
N ASP A 144 -2.18 -12.50 16.31
CA ASP A 144 -3.54 -12.86 16.72
C ASP A 144 -4.34 -11.59 17.06
N LYS A 145 -5.56 -11.46 16.51
CA LYS A 145 -6.39 -10.26 16.67
C LYS A 145 -6.74 -9.98 18.14
N ARG A 146 -6.81 -11.01 18.98
CA ARG A 146 -7.16 -10.89 20.39
C ARG A 146 -6.07 -10.20 21.23
N ILE A 147 -4.87 -10.02 20.67
CA ILE A 147 -3.76 -9.32 21.35
C ILE A 147 -3.90 -7.79 21.31
N PHE A 148 -4.87 -7.27 20.56
CA PHE A 148 -5.15 -5.83 20.49
C PHE A 148 -6.31 -5.48 21.42
N MET A 149 -6.29 -4.26 21.97
CA MET A 149 -7.40 -3.79 22.81
C MET A 149 -8.69 -3.74 22.01
N GLU A 150 -9.77 -4.23 22.62
CA GLU A 150 -11.10 -4.11 22.05
C GLU A 150 -11.60 -2.65 22.11
N PRO A 151 -12.30 -2.18 21.08
CA PRO A 151 -12.78 -0.81 21.01
C PRO A 151 -13.83 -0.53 22.09
N PRO A 152 -13.75 0.60 22.82
CA PRO A 152 -14.75 0.96 23.80
C PRO A 152 -16.07 1.35 23.11
N LEU A 153 -17.18 0.74 23.53
CA LEU A 153 -18.52 1.04 23.01
C LEU A 153 -19.07 2.32 23.66
N ARG A 154 -19.02 3.46 22.96
CA ARG A 154 -19.47 4.77 23.49
C ARG A 154 -20.79 5.30 22.90
N TYR A 155 -21.33 4.65 21.86
CA TYR A 155 -22.54 5.08 21.15
C TYR A 155 -23.49 3.93 20.83
N HIS A 156 -23.32 2.78 21.49
CA HIS A 156 -24.10 1.56 21.19
C HIS A 156 -25.62 1.77 21.28
N ASN A 157 -26.06 2.69 22.15
CA ASN A 157 -27.48 2.98 22.39
C ASN A 157 -28.09 3.98 21.40
N TYR A 158 -27.29 4.61 20.52
CA TYR A 158 -27.79 5.66 19.62
C TYR A 158 -28.57 5.02 18.47
N ASP A 159 -29.70 5.59 18.07
CA ASP A 159 -30.33 5.23 16.79
C ASP A 159 -29.55 5.85 15.60
N ARG A 160 -30.08 5.69 14.38
CA ARG A 160 -29.44 6.23 13.17
C ARG A 160 -29.45 7.76 13.12
N ASN A 161 -30.53 8.40 13.55
CA ASN A 161 -30.70 9.86 13.48
C ASN A 161 -29.89 10.55 14.57
N MET A 162 -29.85 9.96 15.78
CA MET A 162 -28.95 10.37 16.86
C MET A 162 -27.49 10.30 16.43
N LEU A 163 -27.09 9.31 15.63
CA LEU A 163 -25.72 9.20 15.12
C LEU A 163 -25.41 10.27 14.07
N ILE A 164 -26.36 10.60 13.19
CA ILE A 164 -26.23 11.69 12.21
C ILE A 164 -26.15 13.05 12.94
N ASN A 165 -27.00 13.29 13.93
CA ASN A 165 -26.96 14.49 14.77
C ASN A 165 -25.65 14.60 15.55
N ALA A 166 -25.16 13.51 16.13
CA ALA A 166 -23.85 13.49 16.78
C ALA A 166 -22.70 13.82 15.79
N MET A 167 -22.80 13.35 14.54
CA MET A 167 -21.85 13.70 13.48
C MET A 167 -21.96 15.17 13.08
N ARG A 168 -23.17 15.71 12.99
CA ARG A 168 -23.44 17.14 12.73
C ARG A 168 -22.81 18.01 13.81
N ASP A 169 -23.12 17.76 15.07
CA ASP A 169 -22.59 18.50 16.23
C ASP A 169 -21.06 18.44 16.28
N PHE A 170 -20.51 17.25 15.99
CA PHE A 170 -19.06 17.08 15.88
C PHE A 170 -18.45 17.96 14.77
N LEU A 171 -19.07 18.00 13.58
CA LEU A 171 -18.59 18.83 12.47
C LEU A 171 -18.73 20.33 12.77
N ILE A 172 -19.79 20.75 13.46
CA ILE A 172 -19.98 22.15 13.89
C ILE A 172 -18.88 22.54 14.89
N GLY A 173 -18.68 21.76 15.95
CA GLY A 173 -17.60 22.03 16.91
C GLY A 173 -16.20 21.97 16.28
N LEU A 174 -16.02 21.15 15.24
CA LEU A 174 -14.79 21.12 14.46
C LEU A 174 -14.61 22.39 13.61
N TYR A 175 -15.69 22.90 13.01
CA TYR A 175 -15.67 24.15 12.26
C TYR A 175 -15.37 25.36 13.17
N GLU A 176 -15.96 25.43 14.36
CA GLU A 176 -15.70 26.50 15.32
C GLU A 176 -14.21 26.61 15.69
N LYS A 177 -13.55 25.47 15.88
CA LYS A 177 -12.10 25.42 16.19
C LYS A 177 -11.23 25.69 14.98
N SER A 178 -11.59 25.15 13.82
CA SER A 178 -10.72 25.13 12.64
C SER A 178 -10.90 26.30 11.67
N GLN A 179 -12.10 26.87 11.64
CA GLN A 179 -12.58 27.84 10.65
C GLN A 179 -12.30 27.39 9.20
N HIS A 180 -12.36 26.08 8.92
CA HIS A 180 -12.05 25.54 7.60
C HIS A 180 -13.13 25.96 6.58
N PRO A 181 -12.78 26.71 5.51
CA PRO A 181 -13.77 27.22 4.54
C PRO A 181 -14.63 26.15 3.87
N CYS A 182 -14.01 25.07 3.35
CA CYS A 182 -14.77 23.98 2.70
C CYS A 182 -15.66 23.19 3.69
N LEU A 183 -15.33 23.15 4.99
CA LEU A 183 -16.22 22.55 6.02
C LEU A 183 -17.38 23.48 6.36
N GLY A 184 -17.15 24.78 6.48
CA GLY A 184 -18.21 25.78 6.69
C GLY A 184 -19.22 25.78 5.55
N TYR A 185 -18.74 25.75 4.30
CA TYR A 185 -19.59 25.60 3.11
C TYR A 185 -20.38 24.29 3.14
N PHE A 186 -19.74 23.15 3.48
CA PHE A 186 -20.46 21.89 3.61
C PHE A 186 -21.59 21.94 4.66
N LEU A 187 -21.32 22.55 5.82
CA LEU A 187 -22.28 22.69 6.91
C LEU A 187 -23.48 23.58 6.52
N SER A 188 -23.23 24.69 5.83
CA SER A 188 -24.30 25.60 5.38
C SER A 188 -25.20 24.97 4.32
N GLU A 189 -24.68 24.05 3.51
CA GLU A 189 -25.44 23.43 2.43
C GLU A 189 -26.19 22.15 2.85
N VAL A 190 -25.54 21.24 3.60
CA VAL A 190 -26.11 19.91 3.88
C VAL A 190 -27.16 19.93 4.99
N PHE A 191 -26.93 20.69 6.07
CA PHE A 191 -27.80 20.65 7.25
C PHE A 191 -28.94 21.69 7.21
N VAL A 192 -28.93 22.60 6.23
CA VAL A 192 -30.11 23.41 5.88
C VAL A 192 -31.13 22.54 5.12
N TYR A 193 -30.66 21.61 4.28
CA TYR A 193 -31.50 20.67 3.53
C TYR A 193 -32.26 19.69 4.43
N GLU A 194 -31.65 19.20 5.51
CA GLU A 194 -32.30 18.29 6.50
C GLU A 194 -33.52 18.95 7.14
N HIS A 195 -33.43 20.23 7.53
CA HIS A 195 -34.58 21.00 8.02
C HIS A 195 -35.67 21.19 6.95
N CYS A 196 -35.30 21.37 5.68
CA CYS A 196 -36.27 21.49 4.59
C CYS A 196 -37.00 20.17 4.31
N MET A 197 -36.34 19.01 4.46
CA MET A 197 -36.97 17.69 4.29
C MET A 197 -37.97 17.36 5.41
N GLU A 198 -37.59 17.60 6.68
CA GLU A 198 -38.51 17.43 7.81
C GLU A 198 -39.76 18.31 7.67
N HIS A 199 -39.63 19.51 7.07
CA HIS A 199 -40.76 20.38 6.78
C HIS A 199 -41.55 20.00 5.52
N MET A 200 -40.96 19.31 4.53
CA MET A 200 -41.68 18.81 3.35
C MET A 200 -42.57 17.60 3.67
N GLU A 201 -42.17 16.70 4.57
CA GLU A 201 -43.03 15.58 5.00
C GLU A 201 -44.27 16.06 5.78
N HIS A 202 -44.25 17.27 6.34
CA HIS A 202 -45.37 17.86 7.07
C HIS A 202 -46.17 18.92 6.32
N LYS A 203 -45.86 19.22 5.04
CA LYS A 203 -46.60 20.21 4.23
C LYS A 203 -46.93 19.69 2.84
N ASN A 204 -47.97 18.87 2.74
CA ASN A 204 -48.84 18.92 1.57
C ASN A 204 -49.59 20.26 1.59
N ASN A 205 -49.23 21.16 0.67
CA ASN A 205 -49.76 22.51 0.42
C ASN A 205 -49.01 23.67 1.08
N SER A 206 -48.05 24.26 0.35
CA SER A 206 -48.18 25.64 -0.16
C SER A 206 -46.85 26.09 -0.79
N HIS A 207 -46.93 26.55 -2.04
CA HIS A 207 -45.93 27.37 -2.72
C HIS A 207 -45.39 28.49 -1.82
N ILE A 208 -44.07 28.66 -1.78
CA ILE A 208 -43.36 29.93 -2.02
C ILE A 208 -41.92 29.57 -2.41
N VAL A 209 -41.51 30.15 -3.52
CA VAL A 209 -40.18 30.06 -4.13
C VAL A 209 -39.28 31.04 -3.40
N ASP A 210 -38.17 30.57 -2.85
CA ASP A 210 -36.93 31.33 -2.85
C ASP A 210 -35.90 30.53 -3.65
N ASN A 211 -35.41 31.21 -4.68
CA ASN A 211 -34.65 30.67 -5.78
C ASN A 211 -33.15 30.65 -5.43
N ASP A 212 -32.75 29.84 -4.47
CA ASP A 212 -31.33 29.59 -4.19
C ASP A 212 -30.82 28.49 -5.13
N SER A 213 -30.05 28.93 -6.13
CA SER A 213 -29.41 28.11 -7.16
C SER A 213 -28.58 26.94 -6.58
N SER A 214 -28.19 27.00 -5.31
CA SER A 214 -27.41 25.99 -4.57
C SER A 214 -28.24 24.77 -4.12
N ALA A 215 -29.49 24.97 -3.70
CA ALA A 215 -30.38 23.88 -3.28
C ALA A 215 -30.72 22.92 -4.45
N LEU A 216 -30.78 23.46 -5.67
CA LEU A 216 -31.01 22.69 -6.89
C LEU A 216 -29.80 21.83 -7.30
N GLU A 217 -28.58 22.16 -6.84
CA GLU A 217 -27.38 21.36 -7.08
C GLU A 217 -27.27 20.20 -6.09
N LEU A 218 -27.59 20.40 -4.80
CA LEU A 218 -27.50 19.32 -3.80
C LEU A 218 -28.57 18.23 -3.95
N SER A 219 -29.79 18.57 -4.39
CA SER A 219 -30.84 17.57 -4.68
C SER A 219 -30.42 16.53 -5.73
N LYS A 220 -29.39 16.84 -6.55
CA LYS A 220 -28.78 15.89 -7.49
C LYS A 220 -27.79 14.93 -6.81
N PHE A 221 -27.18 15.33 -5.69
CA PHE A 221 -26.10 14.62 -4.99
C PHE A 221 -26.50 13.91 -3.70
N ILE A 222 -27.50 14.40 -2.98
CA ILE A 222 -28.12 13.74 -1.82
C ILE A 222 -29.50 13.30 -2.27
N GLN A 223 -29.64 12.02 -2.59
CA GLN A 223 -30.90 11.45 -3.09
C GLN A 223 -31.67 10.73 -1.98
N SER A 224 -30.99 10.41 -0.86
CA SER A 224 -31.56 9.75 0.30
C SER A 224 -30.88 10.16 1.61
N GLU A 225 -31.55 9.99 2.75
CA GLU A 225 -30.95 10.10 4.09
C GLU A 225 -29.78 9.12 4.32
N SER A 226 -29.62 8.10 3.46
CA SER A 226 -28.49 7.17 3.54
C SER A 226 -27.19 7.74 2.99
N ASP A 227 -27.27 8.83 2.23
CA ASP A 227 -26.12 9.49 1.62
C ASP A 227 -25.47 10.53 2.54
N ILE A 228 -26.19 10.99 3.57
CA ILE A 228 -25.73 12.07 4.48
C ILE A 228 -24.44 11.67 5.18
N LEU A 229 -24.41 10.51 5.85
CA LEU A 229 -23.25 10.09 6.64
C LEU A 229 -21.97 9.87 5.78
N PRO A 230 -22.02 9.17 4.62
CA PRO A 230 -20.90 9.14 3.69
C PRO A 230 -20.40 10.52 3.27
N LYS A 231 -21.30 11.50 3.07
CA LYS A 231 -20.94 12.87 2.72
C LYS A 231 -20.32 13.64 3.88
N CYS A 232 -20.80 13.46 5.12
CA CYS A 232 -20.15 13.98 6.32
C CYS A 232 -18.71 13.46 6.45
N LEU A 233 -18.50 12.16 6.19
CA LEU A 233 -17.17 11.55 6.18
C LEU A 233 -16.30 12.07 5.01
N GLU A 234 -16.89 12.33 3.84
CA GLU A 234 -16.18 12.94 2.71
C GLU A 234 -15.69 14.35 3.03
N SER A 235 -16.54 15.16 3.66
CA SER A 235 -16.17 16.48 4.20
C SER A 235 -15.05 16.38 5.22
N LEU A 236 -15.10 15.39 6.10
CA LEU A 236 -14.05 15.16 7.09
C LEU A 236 -12.73 14.67 6.49
N VAL A 237 -12.78 13.80 5.46
CA VAL A 237 -11.61 13.40 4.66
C VAL A 237 -10.96 14.63 4.04
N HIS A 238 -11.77 15.56 3.53
CA HIS A 238 -11.28 16.80 2.96
C HIS A 238 -10.62 17.69 4.04
N HIS A 239 -11.28 17.85 5.20
CA HIS A 239 -10.78 18.60 6.33
C HIS A 239 -9.40 18.11 6.82
N CYS A 240 -9.25 16.80 7.04
CA CYS A 240 -7.98 16.22 7.49
C CYS A 240 -6.93 16.03 6.39
N CYS A 241 -7.28 16.27 5.11
CA CYS A 241 -6.33 16.28 4.01
C CYS A 241 -5.28 17.39 4.18
N ILE A 242 -5.62 18.44 4.94
CA ILE A 242 -4.72 19.53 5.32
C ILE A 242 -4.20 19.25 6.73
N GLU A 243 -2.89 19.03 6.85
CA GLU A 243 -2.23 18.58 8.08
C GLU A 243 -2.49 19.48 9.29
N LYS A 244 -2.62 20.80 9.07
CA LYS A 244 -2.97 21.78 10.13
C LYS A 244 -4.25 21.40 10.89
N TYR A 245 -5.25 20.85 10.19
CA TYR A 245 -6.58 20.63 10.75
C TYR A 245 -6.79 19.21 11.31
N ALA A 246 -5.90 18.28 10.98
CA ALA A 246 -5.96 16.90 11.45
C ALA A 246 -6.01 16.79 12.98
N LYS A 247 -5.26 17.64 13.70
CA LYS A 247 -5.18 17.65 15.16
C LYS A 247 -6.52 17.92 15.83
N HIS A 248 -7.33 18.81 15.26
CA HIS A 248 -8.62 19.21 15.83
C HIS A 248 -9.62 18.04 15.92
N ILE A 249 -9.50 17.02 15.06
CA ILE A 249 -10.35 15.82 15.12
C ILE A 249 -10.11 15.04 16.42
N ILE A 250 -8.85 14.94 16.85
CA ILE A 250 -8.46 14.24 18.07
C ILE A 250 -8.86 15.04 19.30
N GLU A 251 -8.62 16.35 19.28
CA GLU A 251 -9.01 17.28 20.35
C GLU A 251 -10.52 17.37 20.56
N SER A 252 -11.30 17.17 19.50
CA SER A 252 -12.76 17.09 19.56
C SER A 252 -13.28 15.67 19.80
N ASN A 253 -12.41 14.74 20.20
CA ASN A 253 -12.76 13.36 20.55
C ASN A 253 -13.56 12.63 19.44
N GLY A 254 -13.15 12.79 18.17
CA GLY A 254 -13.83 12.18 17.02
C GLY A 254 -13.61 10.68 16.85
N LEU A 255 -12.55 10.10 17.43
CA LEU A 255 -12.19 8.69 17.24
C LEU A 255 -13.25 7.69 17.70
N PRO A 256 -13.91 7.85 18.88
CA PRO A 256 -14.98 6.94 19.30
C PRO A 256 -16.22 7.00 18.40
N LEU A 257 -16.57 8.19 17.88
CA LEU A 257 -17.69 8.37 16.96
C LEU A 257 -17.42 7.62 15.64
N MET A 258 -16.22 7.78 15.10
CA MET A 258 -15.79 7.02 13.91
C MET A 258 -15.79 5.51 14.15
N MET A 259 -15.44 5.07 15.36
CA MET A 259 -15.41 3.64 15.70
C MET A 259 -16.82 3.05 15.70
N GLU A 260 -17.80 3.77 16.26
CA GLU A 260 -19.21 3.39 16.18
C GLU A 260 -19.70 3.29 14.73
N ILE A 261 -19.38 4.30 13.91
CA ILE A 261 -19.71 4.31 12.47
C ILE A 261 -19.11 3.08 11.78
N TYR A 262 -17.85 2.74 12.09
CA TYR A 262 -17.23 1.52 11.55
C TYR A 262 -17.98 0.25 11.97
N HIS A 263 -18.37 0.13 13.25
CA HIS A 263 -19.05 -1.06 13.76
C HIS A 263 -20.39 -1.32 13.05
N ARG A 264 -21.18 -0.27 12.84
CA ARG A 264 -22.48 -0.35 12.16
C ARG A 264 -22.35 -0.58 10.65
N TYR A 265 -21.37 0.07 10.02
CA TYR A 265 -21.22 0.10 8.57
C TYR A 265 -20.00 -0.68 8.05
N ARG A 266 -19.53 -1.71 8.79
CA ARG A 266 -18.36 -2.52 8.43
C ARG A 266 -18.43 -3.17 7.04
N ASN A 267 -19.64 -3.42 6.55
CA ASN A 267 -19.92 -4.03 5.25
C ASN A 267 -20.04 -3.00 4.11
N ASN A 268 -20.09 -1.70 4.42
CA ASN A 268 -20.17 -0.64 3.41
C ASN A 268 -18.74 -0.20 3.03
N PRO A 269 -18.25 -0.57 1.83
CA PRO A 269 -16.87 -0.29 1.43
C PRO A 269 -16.59 1.21 1.33
N ASP A 270 -17.59 2.02 0.98
CA ASP A 270 -17.41 3.46 0.81
C ASP A 270 -17.12 4.17 2.14
N ILE A 271 -17.87 3.82 3.19
CA ILE A 271 -17.63 4.32 4.55
C ILE A 271 -16.27 3.84 5.08
N VAL A 272 -15.97 2.54 4.94
CA VAL A 272 -14.71 1.96 5.41
C VAL A 272 -13.51 2.62 4.71
N MET A 273 -13.58 2.84 3.39
CA MET A 273 -12.53 3.55 2.66
C MET A 273 -12.33 4.98 3.16
N LYS A 274 -13.42 5.71 3.44
CA LYS A 274 -13.35 7.08 3.98
C LYS A 274 -12.73 7.10 5.38
N LEU A 275 -13.17 6.23 6.29
CA LEU A 275 -12.60 6.10 7.63
C LEU A 275 -11.11 5.73 7.59
N CYS A 276 -10.74 4.77 6.75
CA CYS A 276 -9.36 4.36 6.53
C CYS A 276 -8.50 5.54 6.04
N ARG A 277 -9.00 6.35 5.11
CA ARG A 277 -8.31 7.55 4.64
C ARG A 277 -8.14 8.59 5.74
N ILE A 278 -9.17 8.82 6.55
CA ILE A 278 -9.10 9.76 7.69
C ILE A 278 -7.98 9.32 8.64
N ILE A 279 -8.00 8.06 9.09
CA ILE A 279 -6.96 7.55 10.01
C ILE A 279 -5.57 7.59 9.36
N SER A 280 -5.47 7.27 8.07
CA SER A 280 -4.22 7.38 7.31
C SER A 280 -3.69 8.81 7.27
N TYR A 281 -4.55 9.82 7.22
CA TYR A 281 -4.13 11.23 7.25
C TYR A 281 -3.75 11.68 8.65
N LEU A 282 -4.54 11.30 9.66
CA LEU A 282 -4.23 11.54 11.08
C LEU A 282 -2.88 10.93 11.50
N SER A 283 -2.52 9.78 10.92
CA SER A 283 -1.28 9.06 11.23
C SER A 283 0.00 9.86 10.97
N PHE A 284 -0.07 10.93 10.16
CA PHE A 284 1.08 11.79 9.89
C PHE A 284 1.62 12.43 11.17
N ASP A 285 0.75 12.72 12.14
CA ASP A 285 1.14 13.18 13.46
C ASP A 285 1.32 12.00 14.41
N LYS A 286 2.56 11.79 14.87
CA LYS A 286 2.94 10.70 15.78
C LYS A 286 2.24 10.81 17.16
N SER A 287 1.78 12.00 17.56
CA SER A 287 1.04 12.18 18.82
C SER A 287 -0.31 11.45 18.85
N VAL A 288 -0.84 11.07 17.69
CA VAL A 288 -2.14 10.39 17.54
C VAL A 288 -2.08 8.90 17.90
N LEU A 289 -0.87 8.34 18.09
CA LEU A 289 -0.65 6.94 18.43
C LEU A 289 -1.40 6.50 19.70
N ASP A 290 -1.24 7.22 20.81
CA ASP A 290 -1.87 6.86 22.08
C ASP A 290 -3.42 6.95 22.03
N PRO A 291 -4.02 8.02 21.47
CA PRO A 291 -5.46 8.07 21.23
C PRO A 291 -5.99 6.90 20.38
N LEU A 292 -5.29 6.53 19.30
CA LEU A 292 -5.69 5.41 18.43
C LEU A 292 -5.59 4.06 19.14
N HIS A 293 -4.57 3.86 19.98
CA HIS A 293 -4.44 2.67 20.80
C HIS A 293 -5.60 2.56 21.78
N LYS A 294 -5.85 3.59 22.59
CA LYS A 294 -6.93 3.64 23.61
C LYS A 294 -8.34 3.45 23.04
N SER A 295 -8.54 3.83 21.78
CA SER A 295 -9.84 3.68 21.09
C SER A 295 -9.97 2.36 20.32
N GLY A 296 -8.94 1.49 20.31
CA GLY A 296 -8.97 0.17 19.67
C GLY A 296 -8.70 0.18 18.17
N TRP A 297 -8.31 1.32 17.57
CA TRP A 297 -8.08 1.41 16.13
C TRP A 297 -6.88 0.59 15.64
N ILE A 298 -5.87 0.34 16.48
CA ILE A 298 -4.67 -0.43 16.07
C ILE A 298 -5.03 -1.87 15.68
N GLY A 299 -5.96 -2.51 16.39
CA GLY A 299 -6.45 -3.84 16.04
C GLY A 299 -7.19 -3.85 14.70
N ILE A 300 -7.99 -2.81 14.43
CA ILE A 300 -8.69 -2.64 13.15
C ILE A 300 -7.71 -2.43 11.99
N LEU A 301 -6.72 -1.55 12.17
CA LEU A 301 -5.65 -1.32 11.19
C LEU A 301 -4.85 -2.60 10.92
N SER A 302 -4.52 -3.37 11.96
CA SER A 302 -3.87 -4.68 11.80
C SER A 302 -4.69 -5.61 10.89
N SER A 303 -6.02 -5.62 11.05
CA SER A 303 -6.91 -6.40 10.19
C SER A 303 -7.00 -5.87 8.75
N TRP A 304 -7.05 -4.54 8.58
CA TRP A 304 -7.19 -3.89 7.28
C TRP A 304 -5.92 -3.98 6.43
N MET A 305 -4.75 -4.18 7.04
CA MET A 305 -3.48 -4.33 6.33
C MET A 305 -3.50 -5.50 5.33
N HIS A 306 -4.29 -6.54 5.61
CA HIS A 306 -4.47 -7.72 4.76
C HIS A 306 -5.81 -7.74 4.01
N HIS A 307 -6.51 -6.61 3.92
CA HIS A 307 -7.77 -6.51 3.20
C HIS A 307 -7.58 -6.74 1.69
N SER A 308 -8.56 -7.39 1.05
CA SER A 308 -8.53 -7.69 -0.40
C SER A 308 -8.51 -6.42 -1.25
N ASP A 309 -9.27 -5.40 -0.84
CA ASP A 309 -9.23 -4.08 -1.47
C ASP A 309 -7.95 -3.31 -1.10
N ILE A 310 -7.13 -3.05 -2.10
CA ILE A 310 -5.89 -2.29 -1.97
C ILE A 310 -6.10 -0.84 -1.50
N ARG A 311 -7.28 -0.27 -1.75
CA ARG A 311 -7.65 1.09 -1.33
C ARG A 311 -7.83 1.20 0.17
N ILE A 312 -7.99 0.07 0.86
CA ILE A 312 -8.01 -0.03 2.32
C ILE A 312 -6.63 -0.48 2.82
N ALA A 313 -6.06 -1.53 2.23
CA ALA A 313 -4.80 -2.11 2.69
C ALA A 313 -3.62 -1.14 2.63
N ILE A 314 -3.51 -0.32 1.57
CA ILE A 314 -2.34 0.54 1.36
C ILE A 314 -2.39 1.81 2.23
N PRO A 315 -3.51 2.55 2.35
CA PRO A 315 -3.60 3.63 3.33
C PRO A 315 -3.43 3.15 4.78
N THR A 316 -3.83 1.91 5.06
CA THR A 316 -3.58 1.25 6.35
C THR A 316 -2.09 0.96 6.56
N ALA A 317 -1.41 0.41 5.56
CA ALA A 317 0.04 0.19 5.60
C ALA A 317 0.79 1.51 5.86
N ARG A 318 0.38 2.59 5.19
CA ARG A 318 0.87 3.95 5.45
C ARG A 318 0.61 4.38 6.89
N ALA A 319 -0.62 4.20 7.39
CA ALA A 319 -0.99 4.60 8.74
C ALA A 319 -0.12 3.91 9.79
N LEU A 320 0.02 2.59 9.67
CA LEU A 320 0.87 1.79 10.55
C LEU A 320 2.35 2.19 10.45
N ALA A 321 2.85 2.46 9.23
CA ALA A 321 4.24 2.89 9.04
C ALA A 321 4.54 4.25 9.66
N ASN A 322 3.62 5.22 9.57
CA ASN A 322 3.79 6.55 10.17
C ASN A 322 3.71 6.52 11.70
N LEU A 323 2.79 5.72 12.23
CA LEU A 323 2.59 5.55 13.67
C LEU A 323 3.68 4.70 14.34
N ASP A 324 4.55 4.07 13.56
CA ASP A 324 5.63 3.26 14.10
C ASP A 324 6.79 4.15 14.61
N PRO A 325 7.03 4.17 15.94
CA PRO A 325 8.12 4.96 16.51
C PRO A 325 9.50 4.45 16.08
N ASP A 326 9.62 3.18 15.66
CA ASP A 326 10.88 2.59 15.19
C ASP A 326 11.17 2.86 13.72
N ASN A 327 10.25 3.52 13.02
CA ASN A 327 10.36 3.92 11.63
C ASN A 327 10.64 5.42 11.50
N ASP A 328 11.76 5.76 10.88
CA ASP A 328 12.17 7.15 10.70
C ASP A 328 11.45 7.83 9.52
N ALA A 329 10.88 7.04 8.60
CA ALA A 329 10.20 7.57 7.41
C ALA A 329 8.74 7.93 7.71
N THR A 330 8.36 9.16 7.38
CA THR A 330 6.97 9.63 7.45
C THR A 330 6.41 9.83 6.06
N PHE A 331 5.29 9.19 5.76
CA PHE A 331 4.61 9.27 4.48
C PHE A 331 3.50 10.32 4.56
N GLY A 332 3.76 11.48 3.96
CA GLY A 332 2.79 12.56 3.77
C GLY A 332 1.63 12.17 2.86
N ARG A 333 0.62 13.06 2.76
CA ARG A 333 -0.56 12.81 1.92
C ARG A 333 -0.14 12.48 0.50
N ARG A 334 -0.84 11.50 -0.11
CA ARG A 334 -0.63 11.06 -1.51
C ARG A 334 0.67 10.30 -1.79
N LEU A 335 1.49 10.04 -0.78
CA LEU A 335 2.53 9.03 -0.85
C LEU A 335 1.99 7.71 -0.33
N TYR A 336 2.19 6.64 -1.07
CA TYR A 336 1.74 5.30 -0.73
C TYR A 336 2.94 4.37 -0.61
N LEU A 337 3.16 3.83 0.58
CA LEU A 337 4.11 2.75 0.78
C LEU A 337 3.51 1.46 0.19
N LEU A 338 3.99 1.06 -0.99
CA LEU A 338 3.56 -0.16 -1.66
C LEU A 338 4.31 -1.38 -1.12
N HIS A 339 5.60 -1.22 -0.83
CA HIS A 339 6.44 -2.26 -0.23
C HIS A 339 7.65 -1.63 0.52
N PRO A 340 8.10 -2.18 1.66
CA PRO A 340 7.50 -3.27 2.43
C PRO A 340 6.31 -2.78 3.28
N VAL A 341 5.25 -3.58 3.32
CA VAL A 341 4.06 -3.30 4.14
C VAL A 341 4.32 -3.62 5.62
N THR A 342 5.08 -4.69 5.88
CA THR A 342 5.45 -5.15 7.22
C THR A 342 6.89 -4.78 7.59
N ARG A 343 7.23 -4.87 8.87
CA ARG A 343 8.61 -4.67 9.36
C ARG A 343 9.53 -5.75 8.77
N ASN A 344 10.43 -5.36 7.86
CA ASN A 344 11.50 -6.23 7.38
C ASN A 344 12.72 -6.15 8.31
N THR A 345 13.43 -7.26 8.52
CA THR A 345 14.76 -7.30 9.17
C THR A 345 15.83 -6.60 8.36
N LYS A 346 15.75 -6.73 7.04
CA LYS A 346 16.75 -6.20 6.12
C LYS A 346 16.36 -4.78 5.72
N GLU A 347 17.31 -3.86 5.75
CA GLU A 347 17.11 -2.54 5.16
C GLU A 347 16.91 -2.68 3.65
N HIS A 348 16.15 -1.76 3.08
CA HIS A 348 16.00 -1.68 1.64
C HIS A 348 17.28 -1.09 1.02
N GLU A 349 17.63 -1.59 -0.16
CA GLU A 349 18.83 -1.20 -0.90
C GLU A 349 18.49 -0.21 -2.02
N LEU A 350 17.24 -0.22 -2.50
CA LEU A 350 16.80 0.55 -3.66
C LEU A 350 15.41 1.15 -3.44
N ASP A 351 15.27 2.44 -3.73
CA ASP A 351 13.99 3.14 -3.82
C ASP A 351 13.45 3.07 -5.24
N VAL A 352 12.25 2.52 -5.42
CA VAL A 352 11.53 2.50 -6.71
C VAL A 352 10.28 3.34 -6.59
N ILE A 353 10.27 4.48 -7.29
CA ILE A 353 9.23 5.50 -7.15
C ILE A 353 8.35 5.55 -8.40
N PHE A 354 7.06 5.27 -8.22
CA PHE A 354 6.06 5.22 -9.28
C PHE A 354 5.25 6.51 -9.34
N VAL A 355 5.35 7.24 -10.44
CA VAL A 355 4.68 8.55 -10.64
C VAL A 355 3.69 8.46 -11.80
N HIS A 356 2.39 8.57 -11.51
CA HIS A 356 1.34 8.41 -12.52
C HIS A 356 1.24 9.61 -13.48
N GLY A 357 0.40 9.48 -14.52
CA GLY A 357 0.07 10.55 -15.48
C GLY A 357 -1.20 11.33 -15.17
N LEU A 358 -1.58 12.23 -16.07
CA LEU A 358 -2.82 13.03 -15.98
C LEU A 358 -4.09 12.17 -15.89
N LEU A 359 -5.06 12.53 -15.04
CA LEU A 359 -6.24 11.71 -14.65
C LEU A 359 -5.92 10.34 -14.05
N GLY A 360 -4.64 10.08 -13.78
CA GLY A 360 -4.20 8.86 -13.16
C GLY A 360 -4.40 8.86 -11.66
N GLY A 361 -3.97 7.75 -11.09
CA GLY A 361 -3.76 7.55 -9.67
C GLY A 361 -2.98 6.26 -9.53
N VAL A 362 -2.21 6.08 -8.47
CA VAL A 362 -1.33 4.91 -8.29
C VAL A 362 -2.07 3.60 -8.58
N PHE A 363 -3.28 3.44 -8.07
CA PHE A 363 -4.09 2.22 -8.24
C PHE A 363 -4.83 2.12 -9.59
N TYR A 364 -4.91 3.22 -10.33
CA TYR A 364 -5.46 3.21 -11.68
C TYR A 364 -4.35 2.96 -12.70
N THR A 365 -3.27 3.74 -12.66
CA THR A 365 -2.19 3.67 -13.64
C THR A 365 -1.44 2.34 -13.58
N TRP A 366 -1.15 1.85 -12.38
CA TRP A 366 -0.26 0.69 -12.18
C TRP A 366 -1.00 -0.63 -11.89
N ARG A 367 -2.17 -0.83 -12.52
CA ARG A 367 -2.95 -2.08 -12.41
C ARG A 367 -2.70 -3.02 -13.59
N GLN A 368 -3.07 -4.28 -13.47
CA GLN A 368 -3.01 -5.23 -14.59
C GLN A 368 -3.99 -4.85 -15.70
N ARG A 369 -3.64 -5.12 -16.97
CA ARG A 369 -4.56 -4.92 -18.10
C ARG A 369 -5.61 -6.02 -18.14
N LEU A 370 -6.87 -5.63 -18.39
CA LEU A 370 -7.94 -6.57 -18.70
C LEU A 370 -7.93 -6.89 -20.20
N ASN A 371 -7.98 -8.17 -20.56
CA ASN A 371 -8.00 -8.58 -21.96
C ASN A 371 -9.38 -8.29 -22.58
N LYS A 372 -9.44 -7.38 -23.56
CA LYS A 372 -10.66 -7.11 -24.35
C LYS A 372 -10.67 -7.86 -25.70
N SER A 373 -9.57 -8.49 -26.12
CA SER A 373 -9.36 -8.81 -27.54
C SER A 373 -9.76 -10.21 -27.98
N PHE A 374 -10.19 -11.13 -27.10
CA PHE A 374 -10.64 -12.45 -27.56
C PHE A 374 -12.11 -12.48 -28.02
N THR A 375 -12.93 -11.53 -27.60
CA THR A 375 -14.34 -11.44 -28.03
C THR A 375 -14.52 -10.93 -29.46
N ALA A 376 -13.51 -10.28 -30.06
CA ALA A 376 -13.60 -9.73 -31.41
C ALA A 376 -13.28 -10.74 -32.53
N ASN A 377 -12.60 -11.85 -32.22
CA ASN A 377 -12.16 -12.83 -33.24
C ASN A 377 -13.13 -14.00 -33.48
N ILE A 378 -14.27 -14.07 -32.77
CA ILE A 378 -15.34 -15.06 -33.03
C ILE A 378 -16.42 -14.50 -33.98
N ILE A 379 -16.40 -13.20 -34.30
CA ILE A 379 -17.34 -12.58 -35.24
C ILE A 379 -16.56 -12.05 -36.46
N LYS A 380 -16.12 -12.97 -37.33
CA LYS A 380 -16.01 -12.81 -38.80
C LYS A 380 -15.28 -14.02 -39.37
N ASN A 381 -16.05 -15.02 -39.78
CA ASN A 381 -15.92 -15.71 -41.07
C ASN A 381 -17.05 -16.72 -41.21
N SER A 382 -18.26 -16.20 -41.45
CA SER A 382 -19.35 -17.01 -41.98
C SER A 382 -19.72 -16.49 -43.36
N ARG A 383 -19.21 -17.18 -44.39
CA ARG A 383 -19.80 -17.34 -45.73
C ARG A 383 -19.04 -18.45 -46.49
N PRO A 384 -19.69 -19.16 -47.41
CA PRO A 384 -20.38 -20.41 -47.09
C PRO A 384 -19.82 -21.60 -47.88
N LEU A 385 -19.74 -22.77 -47.27
CA LEU A 385 -19.52 -24.03 -47.99
C LEU A 385 -20.86 -24.78 -48.13
N LYS A 386 -21.16 -25.12 -49.38
CA LYS A 386 -22.31 -25.94 -49.82
C LYS A 386 -22.15 -27.39 -49.34
N LYS A 387 -23.30 -28.00 -49.03
CA LYS A 387 -23.76 -29.42 -49.15
C LYS A 387 -22.73 -30.51 -48.81
N ASP A 388 -23.01 -31.45 -47.90
CA ASP A 388 -24.01 -32.50 -48.12
C ASP A 388 -24.72 -32.99 -46.84
N SER A 389 -25.83 -33.67 -47.12
CA SER A 389 -26.83 -34.35 -46.28
C SER A 389 -26.28 -35.41 -45.32
N GLU A 390 -26.83 -35.49 -44.10
CA GLU A 390 -27.81 -36.51 -43.69
C GLU A 390 -28.24 -36.32 -42.22
N ASN A 391 -29.40 -36.91 -41.91
CA ASN A 391 -30.26 -36.65 -40.76
C ASN A 391 -29.68 -37.10 -39.42
N GLU A 392 -29.72 -36.22 -38.40
CA GLU A 392 -30.07 -36.63 -37.03
C GLU A 392 -30.93 -35.55 -36.36
N GLN A 393 -32.13 -35.95 -35.95
CA GLN A 393 -33.08 -35.15 -35.18
C GLN A 393 -32.66 -35.12 -33.72
N ILE A 394 -32.44 -33.93 -33.14
CA ILE A 394 -32.52 -33.72 -31.69
C ILE A 394 -33.29 -32.42 -31.39
N ASN A 395 -34.24 -32.53 -30.46
CA ASN A 395 -35.24 -31.55 -30.02
C ASN A 395 -34.67 -30.20 -29.52
N PRO A 396 -35.45 -29.10 -29.59
CA PRO A 396 -35.04 -27.78 -29.11
C PRO A 396 -35.50 -27.56 -27.65
N ALA A 397 -34.59 -27.69 -26.69
CA ALA A 397 -34.77 -27.13 -25.36
C ALA A 397 -33.40 -26.98 -24.69
N GLY A 398 -32.89 -25.75 -24.59
CA GLY A 398 -31.59 -25.51 -23.98
C GLY A 398 -31.06 -24.09 -24.19
N ASP A 399 -31.64 -23.17 -23.44
CA ASP A 399 -30.96 -22.03 -22.82
C ASP A 399 -30.07 -21.11 -23.71
N ASN A 400 -30.71 -20.07 -24.27
CA ASN A 400 -30.03 -18.90 -24.80
C ASN A 400 -29.48 -18.05 -23.64
N SER A 401 -28.29 -18.38 -23.14
CA SER A 401 -27.49 -17.49 -22.30
C SER A 401 -26.01 -17.48 -22.73
N VAL A 402 -25.75 -16.96 -23.94
CA VAL A 402 -24.38 -16.55 -24.31
C VAL A 402 -24.03 -15.30 -23.51
N THR A 403 -23.63 -15.51 -22.27
CA THR A 403 -22.99 -14.49 -21.44
C THR A 403 -21.64 -14.18 -22.08
N ASN A 404 -21.42 -12.90 -22.41
CA ASN A 404 -20.11 -12.37 -22.79
C ASN A 404 -19.13 -12.59 -21.63
N LYS A 405 -18.50 -13.77 -21.54
CA LYS A 405 -17.48 -14.05 -20.53
C LYS A 405 -16.23 -13.23 -20.88
N LEU A 406 -15.91 -12.29 -19.98
CA LEU A 406 -14.63 -11.60 -19.95
C LEU A 406 -13.55 -12.63 -19.58
N PHE A 407 -12.70 -13.02 -20.53
CA PHE A 407 -11.63 -13.97 -20.25
C PHE A 407 -10.51 -13.29 -19.45
N LEU A 408 -10.25 -13.79 -18.25
CA LEU A 408 -9.10 -13.36 -17.46
C LEU A 408 -7.83 -13.93 -18.10
N PRO A 409 -6.69 -13.20 -18.11
CA PRO A 409 -5.43 -13.70 -18.65
C PRO A 409 -5.01 -15.06 -18.07
N PHE A 410 -5.42 -15.39 -16.85
CA PHE A 410 -5.16 -16.68 -16.22
C PHE A 410 -5.81 -17.87 -16.95
N ASP A 411 -7.04 -17.73 -17.44
CA ASP A 411 -7.74 -18.80 -18.16
C ASP A 411 -7.00 -19.12 -19.47
N LEU A 412 -6.45 -18.09 -20.13
CA LEU A 412 -5.61 -18.23 -21.31
C LEU A 412 -4.33 -19.05 -21.04
N PHE A 413 -3.64 -18.81 -19.92
CA PHE A 413 -2.44 -19.58 -19.55
C PHE A 413 -2.79 -21.03 -19.14
N LYS A 414 -3.97 -21.26 -18.57
CA LYS A 414 -4.45 -22.60 -18.24
C LYS A 414 -4.77 -23.40 -19.51
N ASP A 415 -5.38 -22.76 -20.50
CA ASP A 415 -5.67 -23.36 -21.81
C ASP A 415 -4.39 -23.59 -22.62
N LEU A 416 -3.46 -22.63 -22.65
CA LEU A 416 -2.11 -22.79 -23.21
C LEU A 416 -1.37 -23.96 -22.53
N LYS A 417 -1.44 -24.06 -21.20
CA LYS A 417 -0.84 -25.18 -20.44
C LYS A 417 -1.44 -26.54 -20.82
N HIS A 418 -2.73 -26.59 -21.14
CA HIS A 418 -3.38 -27.83 -21.62
C HIS A 418 -2.88 -28.18 -23.03
N GLN A 419 -2.81 -27.20 -23.93
CA GLN A 419 -2.33 -27.40 -25.30
C GLN A 419 -0.83 -27.77 -25.35
N MET A 420 0.00 -27.17 -24.50
CA MET A 420 1.44 -27.45 -24.39
C MET A 420 1.74 -28.85 -23.84
N LYS A 421 0.89 -29.37 -22.95
CA LYS A 421 1.00 -30.76 -22.45
C LYS A 421 0.72 -31.81 -23.53
N GLU A 422 -0.11 -31.48 -24.51
CA GLU A 422 -0.49 -32.41 -25.57
C GLU A 422 0.47 -32.42 -26.76
N HIS A 423 1.24 -31.34 -27.01
CA HIS A 423 1.92 -31.13 -28.29
C HIS A 423 3.45 -31.01 -28.29
N THR A 424 4.16 -31.00 -27.15
CA THR A 424 5.62 -30.76 -27.16
C THR A 424 6.42 -31.73 -26.29
N ARG A 425 7.33 -32.50 -26.91
CA ARG A 425 8.39 -33.27 -26.23
C ARG A 425 9.59 -32.39 -25.82
N ASP A 426 9.65 -31.15 -26.29
CA ASP A 426 10.69 -30.17 -25.94
C ASP A 426 10.26 -29.30 -24.76
N LYS A 427 11.09 -29.28 -23.71
CA LYS A 427 10.81 -28.66 -22.40
C LYS A 427 11.10 -27.15 -22.33
N HIS A 428 11.31 -26.48 -23.46
CA HIS A 428 11.70 -25.07 -23.50
C HIS A 428 10.76 -24.29 -24.42
N CYS A 429 9.81 -23.57 -23.82
CA CYS A 429 8.92 -22.67 -24.54
C CYS A 429 9.25 -21.23 -24.16
N GLU A 430 9.26 -20.34 -25.16
CA GLU A 430 9.46 -18.91 -24.97
C GLU A 430 8.10 -18.22 -25.00
N ILE A 431 7.82 -17.38 -23.99
CA ILE A 431 6.57 -16.61 -23.93
C ILE A 431 6.82 -15.24 -24.55
N VAL A 432 6.04 -14.92 -25.59
CA VAL A 432 5.99 -13.61 -26.22
C VAL A 432 4.60 -13.04 -26.02
N CYS A 433 4.51 -11.87 -25.38
CA CYS A 433 3.25 -11.18 -25.12
C CYS A 433 2.91 -10.16 -26.22
N ASP A 434 1.67 -9.66 -26.21
CA ASP A 434 1.13 -8.68 -27.18
C ASP A 434 1.71 -7.27 -27.01
N ASP A 435 2.71 -7.09 -26.14
CA ASP A 435 3.42 -5.84 -25.87
C ASP A 435 4.86 -5.85 -26.36
N LEU A 436 5.22 -6.78 -27.26
CA LEU A 436 6.52 -6.79 -27.93
C LEU A 436 6.73 -5.48 -28.72
N PRO A 437 7.91 -4.83 -28.63
CA PRO A 437 8.21 -3.62 -29.38
C PRO A 437 8.10 -3.82 -30.90
N ILE A 438 7.45 -2.89 -31.59
CA ILE A 438 7.38 -2.85 -33.06
C ILE A 438 8.66 -2.22 -33.64
N LYS A 439 9.24 -1.24 -32.92
CA LYS A 439 10.43 -0.51 -33.33
C LYS A 439 11.26 -0.14 -32.11
N THR A 440 12.58 -0.15 -32.28
CA THR A 440 13.55 0.18 -31.22
C THR A 440 14.71 1.01 -31.80
N ASN A 441 15.53 1.60 -30.92
CA ASN A 441 16.79 2.24 -31.31
C ASN A 441 18.00 1.32 -31.08
N ASP A 442 19.18 1.75 -31.52
CA ASP A 442 20.42 0.94 -31.42
C ASP A 442 20.88 0.70 -29.99
N CYS A 443 20.41 1.52 -29.04
CA CYS A 443 20.70 1.34 -27.61
C CYS A 443 19.81 0.29 -26.95
N ALA A 444 18.74 -0.17 -27.62
CA ALA A 444 17.73 -1.03 -27.03
C ALA A 444 18.25 -2.46 -26.78
N MET A 445 18.32 -2.83 -25.51
CA MET A 445 18.74 -4.15 -25.06
C MET A 445 17.55 -4.92 -24.49
N GLY A 446 17.62 -6.25 -24.56
CA GLY A 446 16.60 -7.15 -24.01
C GLY A 446 16.44 -7.07 -22.48
N PRO A 447 15.65 -7.97 -21.88
CA PRO A 447 15.02 -9.14 -22.49
C PRO A 447 13.72 -8.78 -23.24
N TYR A 448 13.53 -9.35 -24.44
CA TYR A 448 12.32 -9.17 -25.26
C TYR A 448 11.25 -10.24 -25.01
N SER A 449 11.64 -11.31 -24.33
CA SER A 449 10.90 -12.55 -24.14
C SER A 449 11.42 -13.26 -22.89
N VAL A 450 10.64 -14.19 -22.36
CA VAL A 450 11.01 -14.97 -21.17
C VAL A 450 10.82 -16.45 -21.44
N TYR A 451 11.81 -17.24 -21.04
CA TYR A 451 11.70 -18.70 -21.05
C TYR A 451 10.75 -19.16 -19.96
N TYR A 452 9.79 -19.98 -20.35
CA TYR A 452 8.93 -20.70 -19.43
C TYR A 452 9.68 -21.93 -18.92
N ASP A 453 9.95 -21.98 -17.61
CA ASP A 453 10.43 -23.19 -16.93
C ASP A 453 9.26 -23.81 -16.14
N GLU A 454 8.97 -25.09 -16.37
CA GLU A 454 7.93 -25.83 -15.64
C GLU A 454 8.13 -25.77 -14.10
N CYS A 455 9.36 -25.48 -13.65
CA CYS A 455 9.74 -25.37 -12.25
C CYS A 455 9.16 -24.16 -11.50
N ASP A 456 8.63 -23.14 -12.19
CA ASP A 456 8.04 -21.93 -11.58
C ASP A 456 6.69 -22.20 -10.87
N ASN A 457 6.22 -23.46 -10.88
CA ASN A 457 4.97 -23.90 -10.25
C ASN A 457 5.17 -24.77 -8.98
N LYS A 458 6.38 -24.88 -8.41
CA LYS A 458 6.64 -25.79 -7.28
C LYS A 458 5.88 -25.46 -5.99
N ASP A 459 5.28 -24.28 -5.85
CA ASP A 459 4.66 -23.89 -4.58
C ASP A 459 3.14 -24.09 -4.50
N GLY A 460 2.43 -24.43 -5.58
CA GLY A 460 0.96 -24.64 -5.52
C GLY A 460 0.16 -23.45 -4.95
N LYS A 461 0.82 -22.32 -4.69
CA LYS A 461 0.29 -21.05 -4.20
C LYS A 461 0.28 -20.09 -5.38
N GLY A 462 -0.71 -20.34 -6.23
CA GLY A 462 -1.25 -19.54 -7.34
C GLY A 462 -0.44 -18.37 -7.89
N CYS A 463 -0.21 -18.38 -9.21
CA CYS A 463 -0.35 -17.14 -9.98
C CYS A 463 -1.63 -16.46 -9.51
N LYS A 464 -1.50 -15.33 -8.78
CA LYS A 464 -2.63 -14.64 -8.18
C LYS A 464 -3.69 -14.31 -9.24
N GLU A 465 -4.93 -14.31 -8.78
CA GLU A 465 -6.03 -13.55 -9.37
C GLU A 465 -5.56 -12.14 -9.78
N TYR A 466 -6.25 -11.54 -10.76
CA TYR A 466 -5.97 -10.20 -11.28
C TYR A 466 -5.38 -9.22 -10.24
N THR A 467 -4.23 -8.60 -10.52
CA THR A 467 -3.64 -7.61 -9.62
C THR A 467 -4.20 -6.21 -9.87
N HIS A 468 -4.61 -5.55 -8.79
CA HIS A 468 -5.01 -4.15 -8.80
C HIS A 468 -3.80 -3.19 -8.69
N CYS A 469 -2.61 -3.68 -8.35
CA CYS A 469 -1.38 -2.88 -8.25
C CYS A 469 -0.14 -3.77 -8.48
N TRP A 470 0.25 -3.93 -9.74
CA TRP A 470 1.35 -4.82 -10.11
C TRP A 470 2.70 -4.44 -9.47
N PRO A 471 3.04 -3.16 -9.20
CA PRO A 471 4.29 -2.83 -8.51
C PRO A 471 4.33 -3.36 -7.08
N ARG A 472 3.18 -3.44 -6.40
CA ARG A 472 3.08 -4.00 -5.05
C ARG A 472 3.14 -5.53 -5.09
N ASP A 473 2.43 -6.13 -6.03
CA ASP A 473 2.15 -7.56 -5.98
C ASP A 473 3.20 -8.41 -6.71
N TRP A 474 3.84 -7.88 -7.76
CA TRP A 474 4.77 -8.65 -8.61
C TRP A 474 6.24 -8.33 -8.31
N LEU A 475 6.63 -7.05 -8.22
CA LEU A 475 8.04 -6.68 -8.05
C LEU A 475 8.71 -7.28 -6.80
N PRO A 476 8.08 -7.30 -5.61
CA PRO A 476 8.71 -7.88 -4.43
C PRO A 476 8.89 -9.40 -4.49
N GLU A 477 8.15 -10.09 -5.36
CA GLU A 477 8.30 -11.53 -5.58
C GLU A 477 9.52 -11.84 -6.44
N ASP A 478 9.86 -10.95 -7.39
CA ASP A 478 10.95 -11.16 -8.34
C ASP A 478 12.27 -10.47 -7.93
N ILE A 479 12.18 -9.48 -7.03
CA ILE A 479 13.32 -8.69 -6.52
C ILE A 479 13.15 -8.42 -5.01
N GLY A 480 14.10 -8.89 -4.21
CA GLY A 480 14.15 -8.62 -2.76
C GLY A 480 14.67 -7.22 -2.41
N ASN A 481 14.52 -6.82 -1.13
CA ASN A 481 15.08 -5.59 -0.55
C ASN A 481 14.70 -4.26 -1.24
N LEU A 482 13.55 -4.20 -1.92
CA LEU A 482 13.04 -2.96 -2.50
C LEU A 482 12.27 -2.12 -1.48
N ARG A 483 12.31 -0.80 -1.63
CA ARG A 483 11.27 0.10 -1.11
C ARG A 483 10.51 0.69 -2.29
N ILE A 484 9.22 0.41 -2.38
CA ILE A 484 8.38 0.82 -3.49
C ILE A 484 7.39 1.86 -3.00
N ILE A 485 7.44 3.06 -3.60
CA ILE A 485 6.60 4.20 -3.25
C ILE A 485 5.76 4.59 -4.46
N GLY A 486 4.43 4.59 -4.29
CA GLY A 486 3.51 5.16 -5.26
C GLY A 486 3.21 6.62 -4.93
N VAL A 487 3.24 7.49 -5.93
CA VAL A 487 3.02 8.93 -5.77
C VAL A 487 1.74 9.34 -6.48
N ASN A 488 0.84 10.02 -5.75
CA ASN A 488 -0.25 10.81 -6.32
C ASN A 488 0.05 12.30 -6.24
N TYR A 489 -0.42 13.07 -7.22
CA TYR A 489 -0.37 14.53 -7.22
C TYR A 489 -1.66 15.12 -7.79
N ASP A 490 -1.94 16.40 -7.50
CA ASP A 490 -3.16 17.04 -7.99
C ASP A 490 -3.10 17.21 -9.50
N THR A 491 -4.08 16.62 -10.18
CA THR A 491 -4.37 16.92 -11.57
C THR A 491 -5.86 17.13 -11.73
N SER A 492 -6.29 18.32 -12.13
CA SER A 492 -7.64 18.51 -12.65
C SER A 492 -7.56 18.53 -14.18
N LEU A 493 -8.54 17.91 -14.84
CA LEU A 493 -8.69 18.04 -16.30
C LEU A 493 -9.90 18.88 -16.71
N SER A 494 -10.80 19.12 -15.77
CA SER A 494 -12.03 19.86 -15.96
C SER A 494 -12.13 20.96 -14.90
N MET A 495 -12.40 22.19 -15.34
CA MET A 495 -12.83 23.31 -14.49
C MET A 495 -14.26 23.12 -13.96
N TRP A 496 -14.91 21.99 -14.28
CA TRP A 496 -16.33 21.70 -14.03
C TRP A 496 -16.62 21.08 -12.65
N THR A 497 -15.61 20.81 -11.83
CA THR A 497 -15.79 20.41 -10.42
C THR A 497 -15.77 21.63 -9.51
N PRO A 498 -16.62 21.72 -8.47
CA PRO A 498 -16.61 22.84 -7.54
C PRO A 498 -15.20 23.02 -6.96
N ILE A 499 -14.66 24.23 -7.13
CA ILE A 499 -13.32 24.61 -6.69
C ILE A 499 -13.37 24.71 -5.17
N CYS A 500 -12.62 23.88 -4.43
CA CYS A 500 -12.51 24.10 -2.98
C CYS A 500 -11.69 25.36 -2.71
N PRO A 501 -12.24 26.37 -1.99
CA PRO A 501 -11.54 27.62 -1.66
C PRO A 501 -10.21 27.41 -0.92
N SER A 502 -10.07 26.31 -0.18
CA SER A 502 -8.86 25.96 0.57
C SER A 502 -7.81 25.22 -0.27
N SER A 503 -8.20 24.70 -1.42
CA SER A 503 -7.24 24.17 -2.39
C SER A 503 -6.74 25.36 -3.19
N LYS A 504 -5.42 25.65 -3.13
CA LYS A 504 -4.82 26.61 -4.06
C LYS A 504 -5.19 26.16 -5.47
N ALA A 505 -6.06 26.92 -6.12
CA ALA A 505 -6.51 26.63 -7.46
C ALA A 505 -5.28 26.72 -8.37
N LYS A 506 -4.93 25.59 -9.01
CA LYS A 506 -3.88 25.43 -10.03
C LYS A 506 -2.47 25.37 -9.43
N PHE A 507 -2.01 24.16 -9.11
CA PHE A 507 -0.57 23.92 -8.99
C PHE A 507 0.03 23.97 -10.39
N THR A 508 1.11 24.72 -10.58
CA THR A 508 1.96 24.63 -11.77
C THR A 508 2.79 23.35 -11.74
N LEU A 509 3.39 22.95 -12.86
CA LEU A 509 4.34 21.83 -12.91
C LEU A 509 5.49 22.03 -11.89
N ASP A 510 5.97 23.27 -11.74
CA ASP A 510 7.00 23.64 -10.76
C ASP A 510 6.52 23.43 -9.32
N GLU A 511 5.33 23.91 -8.96
CA GLU A 511 4.81 23.75 -7.59
C GLU A 511 4.52 22.28 -7.26
N ARG A 512 4.02 21.49 -8.23
CA ARG A 512 3.84 20.02 -8.05
C ARG A 512 5.17 19.33 -7.81
N SER A 513 6.19 19.68 -8.59
CA SER A 513 7.54 19.14 -8.47
C SER A 513 8.15 19.47 -7.12
N PHE A 514 7.96 20.71 -6.64
CA PHE A 514 8.42 21.17 -5.34
C PHE A 514 7.70 20.46 -4.18
N ASP A 515 6.36 20.43 -4.17
CA ASP A 515 5.56 19.73 -3.14
C ASP A 515 5.93 18.24 -3.05
N LEU A 516 6.10 17.59 -4.20
CA LEU A 516 6.50 16.18 -4.24
C LEU A 516 7.92 15.97 -3.72
N THR A 517 8.86 16.84 -4.08
CA THR A 517 10.24 16.80 -3.59
C THR A 517 10.29 16.87 -2.07
N GLN A 518 9.58 17.83 -1.46
CA GLN A 518 9.54 17.98 0.01
C GLN A 518 9.00 16.72 0.69
N LYS A 519 7.87 16.19 0.22
CA LYS A 519 7.26 14.99 0.80
C LYS A 519 8.15 13.75 0.68
N LEU A 520 8.87 13.60 -0.43
CA LEU A 520 9.79 12.47 -0.60
C LEU A 520 10.99 12.58 0.35
N LEU A 521 11.51 13.78 0.59
CA LEU A 521 12.59 13.99 1.57
C LEU A 521 12.16 13.59 2.99
N GLU A 522 10.92 13.87 3.39
CA GLU A 522 10.36 13.44 4.68
C GLU A 522 10.29 11.91 4.83
N THR A 523 10.15 11.18 3.71
CA THR A 523 10.24 9.71 3.70
C THR A 523 11.68 9.19 3.72
N GLY A 524 12.67 10.07 3.65
CA GLY A 524 14.10 9.72 3.56
C GLY A 524 14.55 9.29 2.16
N VAL A 525 13.77 9.57 1.11
CA VAL A 525 14.21 9.39 -0.28
C VAL A 525 15.37 10.33 -0.57
N GLY A 526 16.35 9.86 -1.33
CA GLY A 526 17.62 10.56 -1.55
C GLY A 526 18.75 10.04 -0.66
N ARG A 527 18.50 9.13 0.28
CA ARG A 527 19.56 8.46 1.08
C ARG A 527 20.07 7.16 0.46
N LYS A 528 19.26 6.52 -0.39
CA LYS A 528 19.56 5.29 -1.11
C LYS A 528 19.44 5.55 -2.62
N PRO A 529 19.99 4.68 -3.48
CA PRO A 529 19.75 4.73 -4.91
C PRO A 529 18.27 4.80 -5.27
N ILE A 530 17.93 5.54 -6.33
CA ILE A 530 16.55 5.80 -6.77
C ILE A 530 16.37 5.35 -8.21
N VAL A 531 15.28 4.63 -8.48
CA VAL A 531 14.75 4.39 -9.82
C VAL A 531 13.35 4.98 -9.92
N TRP A 532 13.16 5.82 -10.93
CA TRP A 532 11.86 6.43 -11.21
C TRP A 532 11.14 5.64 -12.30
N VAL A 533 9.87 5.32 -12.07
CA VAL A 533 8.98 4.73 -13.07
C VAL A 533 7.81 5.67 -13.26
N THR A 534 7.69 6.22 -14.46
CA THR A 534 6.82 7.38 -14.70
C THR A 534 5.90 7.16 -15.89
N HIS A 535 4.71 7.73 -15.84
CA HIS A 535 3.76 7.70 -16.96
C HIS A 535 3.35 9.12 -17.36
N SER A 536 3.33 9.42 -18.66
CA SER A 536 2.80 10.69 -19.18
C SER A 536 3.42 11.91 -18.47
N MET A 537 2.59 12.84 -18.01
CA MET A 537 2.99 14.05 -17.25
C MET A 537 3.85 13.76 -16.02
N GLY A 538 3.73 12.57 -15.40
CA GLY A 538 4.58 12.18 -14.27
C GLY A 538 6.07 12.20 -14.62
N GLY A 539 6.42 11.86 -15.87
CA GLY A 539 7.80 11.92 -16.34
C GLY A 539 8.33 13.36 -16.44
N LEU A 540 7.48 14.33 -16.78
CA LEU A 540 7.86 15.74 -16.82
C LEU A 540 8.05 16.32 -15.42
N ILE A 541 7.22 15.92 -14.47
CA ILE A 541 7.39 16.26 -13.05
C ILE A 541 8.74 15.74 -12.55
N VAL A 542 9.07 14.47 -12.82
CA VAL A 542 10.37 13.90 -12.42
C VAL A 542 11.53 14.64 -13.09
N LYS A 543 11.46 14.97 -14.39
CA LYS A 543 12.51 15.76 -15.05
C LYS A 543 12.73 17.11 -14.36
N ASN A 544 11.64 17.81 -14.03
CA ASN A 544 11.74 19.10 -13.35
C ASN A 544 12.27 18.95 -11.91
N MET A 545 11.84 17.91 -11.17
CA MET A 545 12.40 17.60 -9.85
C MET A 545 13.90 17.35 -9.90
N LEU A 546 14.38 16.56 -10.87
CA LEU A 546 15.81 16.29 -11.05
C LEU A 546 16.58 17.57 -11.36
N TRP A 547 16.02 18.45 -12.20
CA TRP A 547 16.59 19.75 -12.49
C TRP A 547 16.71 20.64 -11.25
N LYS A 548 15.61 20.87 -10.54
CA LYS A 548 15.61 21.68 -9.31
C LYS A 548 16.49 21.08 -8.22
N SER A 549 16.56 19.75 -8.15
CA SER A 549 17.43 19.06 -7.20
C SER A 549 18.90 19.23 -7.56
N PHE A 550 19.27 19.10 -8.83
CA PHE A 550 20.65 19.25 -9.28
C PHE A 550 21.22 20.66 -9.01
N GLU A 551 20.40 21.70 -9.20
CA GLU A 551 20.77 23.09 -8.93
C GLU A 551 20.68 23.48 -7.44
N SER A 552 20.15 22.60 -6.58
CA SER A 552 19.98 22.92 -5.16
C SER A 552 21.30 22.87 -4.40
N GLU A 553 21.53 23.89 -3.56
CA GLU A 553 22.64 23.91 -2.61
C GLU A 553 22.39 23.02 -1.39
N VAL A 554 21.14 22.65 -1.12
CA VAL A 554 20.77 21.81 0.02
C VAL A 554 21.15 20.36 -0.28
N PRO A 555 22.11 19.74 0.45
CA PRO A 555 22.61 18.42 0.11
C PRO A 555 21.53 17.34 0.06
N ALA A 556 20.56 17.39 0.99
CA ALA A 556 19.45 16.44 1.02
C ALA A 556 18.60 16.49 -0.25
N ILE A 557 18.30 17.69 -0.77
CA ILE A 557 17.57 17.88 -2.02
C ILE A 557 18.44 17.43 -3.19
N ARG A 558 19.70 17.86 -3.24
CA ARG A 558 20.64 17.52 -4.31
C ARG A 558 20.83 16.01 -4.46
N ASN A 559 20.82 15.28 -3.36
CA ASN A 559 20.95 13.83 -3.35
C ASN A 559 19.81 13.11 -4.08
N ILE A 560 18.63 13.72 -4.25
CA ILE A 560 17.57 13.13 -5.10
C ILE A 560 18.08 12.94 -6.52
N CYS A 561 18.77 13.95 -7.07
CA CYS A 561 19.36 13.83 -8.41
C CYS A 561 20.58 12.91 -8.40
N LEU A 562 21.54 13.11 -7.48
CA LEU A 562 22.80 12.35 -7.46
C LEU A 562 22.61 10.85 -7.20
N ASN A 563 21.57 10.47 -6.44
CA ASN A 563 21.24 9.07 -6.18
C ASN A 563 20.27 8.47 -7.20
N THR A 564 19.77 9.24 -8.18
CA THR A 564 18.99 8.67 -9.28
C THR A 564 19.89 7.82 -10.19
N LYS A 565 19.56 6.54 -10.32
CA LYS A 565 20.32 5.55 -11.13
C LYS A 565 19.59 5.13 -12.40
N ALA A 566 18.26 5.23 -12.42
CA ALA A 566 17.50 5.06 -13.65
C ALA A 566 16.19 5.84 -13.67
N VAL A 567 15.72 6.17 -14.87
CA VAL A 567 14.40 6.70 -15.12
C VAL A 567 13.74 5.91 -16.26
N ILE A 568 12.56 5.37 -15.99
CA ILE A 568 11.74 4.62 -16.93
C ILE A 568 10.52 5.47 -17.29
N PHE A 569 10.38 5.81 -18.57
CA PHE A 569 9.29 6.64 -19.09
C PHE A 569 8.27 5.78 -19.86
N TYR A 570 6.99 5.87 -19.48
CA TYR A 570 5.87 5.34 -20.23
C TYR A 570 5.09 6.49 -20.89
N SER A 571 5.17 6.61 -22.21
CA SER A 571 4.50 7.64 -23.02
C SER A 571 4.63 9.06 -22.42
N THR A 572 5.84 9.49 -22.05
CA THR A 572 6.07 10.87 -21.58
C THR A 572 6.26 11.82 -22.77
N PRO A 573 5.46 12.90 -22.90
CA PRO A 573 5.60 13.85 -24.01
C PRO A 573 6.76 14.82 -23.74
N HIS A 574 8.00 14.39 -24.00
CA HIS A 574 9.20 15.13 -23.62
C HIS A 574 9.33 16.50 -24.29
N ASN A 575 8.80 16.65 -25.50
CA ASN A 575 8.78 17.91 -26.25
C ASN A 575 7.37 18.57 -26.27
N GLY A 576 6.46 18.07 -25.44
CA GLY A 576 5.04 18.44 -25.42
C GLY A 576 4.17 17.56 -26.34
N SER A 577 2.85 17.71 -26.30
CA SER A 577 1.94 16.90 -27.12
C SER A 577 1.27 17.72 -28.23
N THR A 578 1.17 17.18 -29.45
CA THR A 578 0.45 17.79 -30.57
C THR A 578 -1.06 17.97 -30.32
N LEU A 579 -1.64 17.35 -29.28
CA LEU A 579 -3.02 17.63 -28.87
C LEU A 579 -3.24 19.07 -28.40
N ALA A 580 -2.16 19.78 -28.07
CA ALA A 580 -2.19 21.20 -27.78
C ALA A 580 -2.43 22.11 -29.00
N ASN A 581 -2.29 21.56 -30.22
CA ASN A 581 -2.54 22.26 -31.47
C ASN A 581 -3.99 22.13 -31.93
N LEU A 582 -4.86 21.48 -31.15
CA LEU A 582 -6.30 21.59 -31.33
C LEU A 582 -6.69 23.07 -31.18
N SER A 583 -7.64 23.56 -31.99
CA SER A 583 -8.01 24.99 -31.93
C SER A 583 -8.30 25.39 -30.48
N GLN A 584 -7.93 26.61 -30.08
CA GLN A 584 -8.10 27.05 -28.68
C GLN A 584 -9.53 26.80 -28.18
N ALA A 585 -10.53 26.94 -29.05
CA ALA A 585 -11.92 26.60 -28.76
C ALA A 585 -12.14 25.10 -28.50
N THR A 586 -11.59 24.20 -29.31
CA THR A 586 -11.74 22.74 -29.14
C THR A 586 -10.94 22.20 -27.95
N ALA A 587 -9.75 22.75 -27.69
CA ALA A 587 -8.94 22.40 -26.52
C ALA A 587 -9.61 22.87 -25.22
N LEU A 588 -10.17 24.09 -25.19
CA LEU A 588 -10.95 24.60 -24.06
C LEU A 588 -12.27 23.84 -23.86
N LEU A 589 -12.91 23.40 -24.95
CA LEU A 589 -14.14 22.62 -24.90
C LEU A 589 -13.92 21.22 -24.34
N LEU A 590 -12.82 20.56 -24.73
CA LEU A 590 -12.53 19.18 -24.32
C LEU A 590 -11.79 19.11 -22.97
N TRP A 591 -10.80 19.97 -22.75
CA TRP A 591 -9.87 19.85 -21.61
C TRP A 591 -9.27 21.22 -21.19
N PRO A 592 -10.03 22.08 -20.49
CA PRO A 592 -9.63 23.46 -20.20
C PRO A 592 -8.55 23.65 -19.12
N SER A 593 -8.02 22.57 -18.52
CA SER A 593 -7.18 22.68 -17.31
C SER A 593 -5.78 23.23 -17.56
N VAL A 594 -5.17 23.77 -16.49
CA VAL A 594 -3.81 24.35 -16.53
C VAL A 594 -2.77 23.30 -16.92
N GLU A 595 -2.98 22.07 -16.47
CA GLU A 595 -2.19 20.90 -16.80
C GLU A 595 -2.07 20.69 -18.31
N VAL A 596 -3.18 20.85 -19.04
CA VAL A 596 -3.20 20.69 -20.50
C VAL A 596 -2.56 21.88 -21.20
N GLN A 597 -2.66 23.07 -20.61
CA GLN A 597 -1.99 24.28 -21.10
C GLN A 597 -0.47 24.24 -20.90
N GLU A 598 0.01 23.62 -19.81
CA GLU A 598 1.44 23.41 -19.55
C GLU A 598 2.04 22.34 -20.47
N LEU A 599 1.23 21.35 -20.89
CA LEU A 599 1.63 20.26 -21.80
C LEU A 599 1.68 20.67 -23.28
N ARG A 600 1.54 21.97 -23.58
CA ARG A 600 1.55 22.47 -24.95
C ARG A 600 2.89 22.23 -25.64
N GLU A 601 2.81 21.64 -26.84
CA GLU A 601 3.97 21.50 -27.72
C GLU A 601 4.62 22.88 -27.92
N ASN A 602 5.96 22.90 -27.86
CA ASN A 602 6.76 24.11 -27.90
C ASN A 602 6.65 25.09 -26.71
N SER A 603 6.05 24.69 -25.58
CA SER A 603 6.12 25.49 -24.35
C SER A 603 7.59 25.78 -23.98
N PRO A 604 7.99 27.05 -23.79
CA PRO A 604 9.35 27.41 -23.40
C PRO A 604 9.81 26.72 -22.12
N GLN A 605 8.89 26.52 -21.18
CA GLN A 605 9.17 25.84 -19.92
C GLN A 605 9.47 24.35 -20.14
N LEU A 606 8.72 23.66 -20.99
CA LEU A 606 8.98 22.24 -21.30
C LEU A 606 10.30 22.04 -22.03
N LYS A 607 10.62 22.90 -23.01
CA LYS A 607 11.92 22.87 -23.70
C LYS A 607 13.06 23.06 -22.71
N LYS A 608 12.96 24.05 -21.82
CA LYS A 608 13.95 24.29 -20.77
C LYS A 608 14.12 23.09 -19.83
N ILE A 609 13.02 22.48 -19.39
CA ILE A 609 13.06 21.26 -18.54
C ILE A 609 13.76 20.12 -19.30
N HIS A 610 13.47 19.95 -20.59
CA HIS A 610 14.06 18.91 -21.41
C HIS A 610 15.56 19.12 -21.62
N GLU A 611 15.99 20.32 -22.02
CA GLU A 611 17.39 20.70 -22.19
C GLU A 611 18.18 20.46 -20.91
N LYS A 612 17.68 20.95 -19.78
CA LYS A 612 18.32 20.75 -18.48
C LYS A 612 18.39 19.29 -18.07
N PHE A 613 17.37 18.51 -18.38
CA PHE A 613 17.41 17.06 -18.14
C PHE A 613 18.53 16.38 -18.94
N LEU A 614 18.73 16.76 -20.21
CA LEU A 614 19.84 16.21 -21.02
C LEU A 614 21.21 16.58 -20.45
N ASP A 615 21.38 17.81 -19.96
CA ASP A 615 22.62 18.24 -19.28
C ASP A 615 22.88 17.41 -18.02
N ILE A 616 21.83 17.12 -17.25
CA ILE A 616 21.91 16.28 -16.05
C ILE A 616 22.28 14.85 -16.38
N VAL A 617 21.70 14.24 -17.41
CA VAL A 617 22.04 12.86 -17.81
C VAL A 617 23.51 12.74 -18.23
N LYS A 618 24.10 13.80 -18.80
CA LYS A 618 25.54 13.86 -19.11
C LYS A 618 26.40 13.98 -17.83
N ALA A 619 25.95 14.77 -16.85
CA ALA A 619 26.69 15.03 -15.62
C ALA A 619 26.54 13.92 -14.55
N VAL A 620 25.38 13.26 -14.51
CA VAL A 620 25.01 12.24 -13.54
C VAL A 620 24.62 10.98 -14.30
N PRO A 621 25.52 9.99 -14.43
CA PRO A 621 25.24 8.77 -15.16
C PRO A 621 24.03 8.02 -14.60
N MET A 622 23.00 7.87 -15.44
CA MET A 622 21.77 7.14 -15.12
C MET A 622 21.25 6.41 -16.36
N LYS A 623 20.60 5.26 -16.16
CA LYS A 623 19.96 4.51 -17.24
C LYS A 623 18.62 5.16 -17.60
N ILE A 624 18.38 5.40 -18.88
CA ILE A 624 17.11 5.91 -19.38
C ILE A 624 16.45 4.83 -20.24
N VAL A 625 15.22 4.46 -19.92
CA VAL A 625 14.41 3.49 -20.67
C VAL A 625 13.09 4.15 -21.03
N THR A 626 12.73 4.15 -22.31
CA THR A 626 11.54 4.84 -22.80
C THR A 626 10.66 3.90 -23.60
N PHE A 627 9.41 3.78 -23.18
CA PHE A 627 8.32 3.14 -23.91
C PHE A 627 7.39 4.20 -24.49
N VAL A 628 7.06 4.10 -25.78
CA VAL A 628 6.12 5.01 -26.45
C VAL A 628 4.98 4.21 -27.08
N GLU A 629 3.77 4.73 -26.95
CA GLU A 629 2.58 4.16 -27.55
C GLU A 629 2.55 4.29 -29.07
N THR A 630 1.82 3.37 -29.70
CA THR A 630 1.57 3.40 -31.16
C THR A 630 0.08 3.29 -31.49
N LYS A 631 -0.78 2.95 -30.52
CA LYS A 631 -2.24 2.92 -30.71
C LYS A 631 -2.89 4.15 -30.10
N ALA A 632 -3.89 4.67 -30.81
CA ALA A 632 -4.67 5.80 -30.33
C ALA A 632 -5.57 5.42 -29.14
N THR A 633 -5.74 6.35 -28.21
CA THR A 633 -6.63 6.23 -27.04
C THR A 633 -8.00 6.82 -27.38
N VAL A 634 -9.08 6.12 -27.00
CA VAL A 634 -10.45 6.61 -27.16
C VAL A 634 -10.79 7.60 -26.04
N VAL A 635 -11.11 8.86 -26.37
CA VAL A 635 -11.55 9.86 -25.39
C VAL A 635 -13.10 9.84 -25.29
N THR A 636 -13.59 9.49 -24.10
CA THR A 636 -14.93 8.96 -23.81
C THR A 636 -16.12 9.90 -24.05
N ALA A 637 -15.92 11.22 -24.13
CA ALA A 637 -17.03 12.16 -24.34
C ALA A 637 -17.54 12.20 -25.78
N MET A 638 -16.69 11.92 -26.77
CA MET A 638 -17.02 12.05 -28.21
C MET A 638 -16.53 10.89 -29.08
N LYS A 639 -15.94 9.84 -28.50
CA LYS A 639 -15.37 8.66 -29.22
C LYS A 639 -14.30 9.01 -30.27
N PHE A 640 -13.61 10.13 -30.11
CA PHE A 640 -12.44 10.44 -30.93
C PHE A 640 -11.22 9.63 -30.47
N ASN A 641 -10.46 9.14 -31.45
CA ASN A 641 -9.21 8.42 -31.24
C ASN A 641 -8.05 9.39 -31.35
N PHE A 642 -7.27 9.55 -30.28
CA PHE A 642 -6.08 10.39 -30.28
C PHE A 642 -4.84 9.58 -29.90
N LEU A 643 -3.79 9.69 -30.70
CA LEU A 643 -2.44 9.32 -30.26
C LEU A 643 -1.94 10.44 -29.35
N LEU A 644 -1.85 10.16 -28.05
CA LEU A 644 -1.60 11.20 -27.04
C LEU A 644 -0.14 11.66 -27.07
N VAL A 645 0.77 10.73 -27.34
CA VAL A 645 2.20 11.02 -27.53
C VAL A 645 2.67 10.42 -28.84
N LYS A 646 3.08 11.28 -29.78
CA LYS A 646 3.71 10.84 -31.01
C LYS A 646 5.13 10.31 -30.74
N PRO A 647 5.61 9.29 -31.48
CA PRO A 647 6.98 8.79 -31.41
C PRO A 647 8.06 9.88 -31.30
N ASP A 648 7.98 10.90 -32.16
CA ASP A 648 8.96 12.01 -32.22
C ASP A 648 9.01 12.86 -30.94
N SER A 649 7.90 12.96 -30.19
CA SER A 649 7.87 13.65 -28.89
C SER A 649 8.12 12.71 -27.71
N GLY A 650 7.86 11.41 -27.90
CA GLY A 650 8.02 10.39 -26.87
C GLY A 650 9.47 9.98 -26.63
N TYR A 651 10.37 10.14 -27.61
CA TYR A 651 11.79 9.85 -27.42
C TYR A 651 12.53 11.04 -26.78
N PRO A 652 13.22 10.87 -25.62
CA PRO A 652 13.96 11.97 -25.00
C PRO A 652 15.28 12.32 -25.70
N GLY A 653 15.71 11.58 -26.72
CA GLY A 653 17.01 11.77 -27.36
C GLY A 653 18.18 11.01 -26.69
N VAL A 654 17.91 10.24 -25.63
CA VAL A 654 18.94 9.49 -24.87
C VAL A 654 18.37 8.20 -24.31
N GLY A 655 19.21 7.16 -24.22
CA GLY A 655 18.85 5.87 -23.61
C GLY A 655 18.14 4.91 -24.56
N GLU A 656 17.56 3.87 -23.97
CA GLU A 656 16.85 2.82 -24.70
C GLU A 656 15.45 3.29 -25.08
N TYR A 657 15.02 2.96 -26.30
CA TYR A 657 13.73 3.39 -26.84
C TYR A 657 12.97 2.22 -27.48
N PHE A 658 11.68 2.14 -27.17
CA PHE A 658 10.79 1.06 -27.62
C PHE A 658 9.40 1.61 -27.99
N GLU A 659 8.95 1.36 -29.21
CA GLU A 659 7.58 1.63 -29.68
C GLU A 659 6.68 0.42 -29.43
N ILE A 660 5.69 0.57 -28.56
CA ILE A 660 4.88 -0.52 -28.03
C ILE A 660 3.48 -0.50 -28.68
N PRO A 661 2.94 -1.65 -29.14
CA PRO A 661 1.61 -1.79 -29.76
C PRO A 661 0.43 -1.63 -28.77
N GLN A 662 0.45 -0.58 -27.95
CA GLN A 662 -0.55 -0.32 -26.91
C GLN A 662 -1.03 1.14 -26.97
N ASP A 663 -2.17 1.40 -26.33
CA ASP A 663 -2.70 2.75 -26.14
C ASP A 663 -2.08 3.41 -24.89
N HIS A 664 -2.31 4.71 -24.72
CA HIS A 664 -1.71 5.51 -23.63
C HIS A 664 -2.08 5.03 -22.24
N LEU A 665 -3.29 4.49 -22.10
CA LEU A 665 -3.78 4.01 -20.82
C LEU A 665 -3.30 2.58 -20.52
N GLY A 666 -3.01 1.78 -21.55
CA GLY A 666 -2.64 0.38 -21.48
C GLY A 666 -1.14 0.13 -21.48
N ILE A 667 -0.33 1.06 -21.97
CA ILE A 667 1.14 0.92 -22.06
C ILE A 667 1.82 0.75 -20.69
N CYS A 668 1.24 1.29 -19.62
CA CYS A 668 1.75 1.15 -18.24
C CYS A 668 1.09 -0.02 -17.45
N LYS A 669 0.30 -0.85 -18.15
CA LYS A 669 -0.48 -1.95 -17.57
C LYS A 669 -0.07 -3.26 -18.23
N PRO A 670 1.01 -3.90 -17.74
CA PRO A 670 1.45 -5.16 -18.29
C PRO A 670 0.33 -6.22 -18.15
N LEU A 671 0.23 -7.10 -19.14
CA LEU A 671 -0.84 -8.11 -19.16
C LEU A 671 -0.59 -9.19 -18.11
N THR A 672 0.66 -9.61 -17.94
CA THR A 672 1.13 -10.59 -16.97
C THR A 672 2.55 -10.27 -16.51
N LYS A 673 3.10 -11.06 -15.58
CA LYS A 673 4.53 -11.02 -15.24
C LYS A 673 5.44 -11.33 -16.43
N HIS A 674 4.98 -12.01 -17.48
CA HIS A 674 5.82 -12.32 -18.65
C HIS A 674 5.81 -11.24 -19.73
N SER A 675 5.03 -10.18 -19.53
CA SER A 675 4.92 -9.02 -20.42
C SER A 675 6.28 -8.35 -20.60
N PHE A 676 6.65 -7.98 -21.83
CA PHE A 676 7.90 -7.29 -22.12
C PHE A 676 8.07 -6.02 -21.26
N LEU A 677 7.00 -5.23 -21.14
CA LEU A 677 6.97 -3.99 -20.36
C LEU A 677 7.37 -4.21 -18.90
N TYR A 678 6.92 -5.31 -18.30
CA TYR A 678 7.25 -5.65 -16.91
C TYR A 678 8.67 -6.21 -16.79
N GLN A 679 9.03 -7.14 -17.67
CA GLN A 679 10.33 -7.80 -17.66
C GLN A 679 11.48 -6.84 -17.89
N LYS A 680 11.28 -5.84 -18.75
CA LYS A 680 12.25 -4.77 -18.95
C LYS A 680 12.46 -3.93 -17.69
N VAL A 681 11.39 -3.60 -16.95
CA VAL A 681 11.50 -2.92 -15.64
C VAL A 681 12.29 -3.78 -14.65
N VAL A 682 11.96 -5.06 -14.53
CA VAL A 682 12.68 -6.01 -13.64
C VAL A 682 14.15 -6.10 -14.00
N HIS A 683 14.47 -6.19 -15.29
CA HIS A 683 15.85 -6.22 -15.78
C HIS A 683 16.62 -4.96 -15.37
N THR A 684 16.07 -3.77 -15.65
CA THR A 684 16.71 -2.50 -15.28
C THR A 684 16.93 -2.39 -13.77
N LEU A 685 15.96 -2.80 -12.96
CA LEU A 685 16.11 -2.79 -11.49
C LEU A 685 17.23 -3.73 -11.02
N LYS A 686 17.30 -4.96 -11.55
CA LYS A 686 18.35 -5.93 -11.22
C LYS A 686 19.74 -5.43 -11.61
N GLU A 687 19.87 -4.75 -12.74
CA GLU A 687 21.15 -4.15 -13.14
C GLU A 687 21.59 -3.02 -12.19
N VAL A 688 20.66 -2.14 -11.80
CA VAL A 688 20.96 -1.05 -10.86
C VAL A 688 21.39 -1.61 -9.49
N MET A 689 20.75 -2.68 -9.01
CA MET A 689 21.15 -3.34 -7.77
C MET A 689 22.58 -3.90 -7.86
N LYS A 690 22.89 -4.66 -8.93
CA LYS A 690 24.24 -5.22 -9.16
C LYS A 690 25.31 -4.13 -9.20
N GLN A 691 25.04 -3.01 -9.87
CA GLN A 691 25.98 -1.88 -9.93
C GLN A 691 26.22 -1.23 -8.56
N THR A 692 25.18 -1.17 -7.72
CA THR A 692 25.27 -0.60 -6.38
C THR A 692 26.08 -1.51 -5.44
N GLU A 693 25.87 -2.83 -5.51
CA GLU A 693 26.64 -3.82 -4.73
C GLU A 693 28.14 -3.78 -5.05
N GLN A 694 28.48 -3.68 -6.34
CA GLN A 694 29.88 -3.61 -6.79
C GLN A 694 30.61 -2.36 -6.29
N LYS A 695 29.92 -1.21 -6.22
CA LYS A 695 30.50 0.03 -5.65
C LYS A 695 30.76 -0.07 -4.15
N HIS A 696 29.86 -0.69 -3.38
CA HIS A 696 30.09 -0.89 -1.95
C HIS A 696 31.24 -1.86 -1.66
N SER A 697 31.54 -2.76 -2.59
CA SER A 697 32.64 -3.72 -2.47
C SER A 697 34.02 -3.11 -2.76
N ASN A 698 34.09 -1.94 -3.40
CA ASN A 698 35.36 -1.34 -3.85
C ASN A 698 35.36 0.21 -3.73
N PRO A 699 35.46 0.76 -2.50
CA PRO A 699 35.28 2.19 -2.23
C PRO A 699 36.42 3.12 -2.72
N ASN A 700 37.51 2.59 -3.29
CA ASN A 700 38.71 3.36 -3.63
C ASN A 700 38.66 4.13 -4.97
N VAL A 701 37.56 4.09 -5.71
CA VAL A 701 37.51 4.67 -7.08
C VAL A 701 36.98 6.11 -7.12
N ASP A 702 36.24 6.57 -6.10
CA ASP A 702 35.55 7.87 -6.16
C ASP A 702 36.39 9.07 -5.66
N ASN A 703 37.60 8.85 -5.14
CA ASN A 703 38.51 9.94 -4.71
C ASN A 703 39.25 10.65 -5.87
N VAL A 704 39.09 10.19 -7.11
CA VAL A 704 39.77 10.78 -8.28
C VAL A 704 38.93 11.91 -8.90
N TYR A 705 37.60 11.84 -8.86
CA TYR A 705 36.74 12.80 -9.58
C TYR A 705 36.42 14.11 -8.85
N ILE A 706 36.80 14.25 -7.57
CA ILE A 706 36.55 15.48 -6.79
C ILE A 706 37.79 16.41 -6.77
N LYS A 707 38.97 15.94 -7.19
CA LYS A 707 40.21 16.75 -7.14
C LYS A 707 40.55 17.51 -8.42
N GLU A 708 39.99 17.17 -9.59
CA GLU A 708 40.41 17.80 -10.86
C GLU A 708 39.69 19.10 -11.24
N ASN A 709 38.77 19.62 -10.42
CA ASN A 709 38.03 20.87 -10.73
C ASN A 709 38.36 22.04 -9.76
N LYS A 710 39.53 22.04 -9.11
CA LYS A 710 39.94 23.13 -8.21
C LYS A 710 41.23 23.86 -8.58
N ASP A 711 42.01 23.37 -9.52
CA ASP A 711 43.30 23.96 -9.90
C ASP A 711 43.32 24.34 -11.38
N ASP A 712 42.57 25.37 -11.75
CA ASP A 712 42.85 26.16 -12.97
C ASP A 712 42.17 27.53 -12.83
N GLY A 713 42.94 28.54 -12.43
CA GLY A 713 42.44 29.90 -12.47
C GLY A 713 43.07 30.96 -11.57
N ILE A 714 44.39 30.92 -11.29
CA ILE A 714 45.13 32.15 -10.91
C ILE A 714 46.56 32.04 -11.45
N SER A 715 46.84 32.67 -12.59
CA SER A 715 48.18 33.16 -12.93
C SER A 715 48.09 34.34 -13.89
N ASP A 716 48.56 35.49 -13.40
CA ASP A 716 49.20 36.61 -14.09
C ASP A 716 48.53 37.29 -15.30
N MET A 717 48.19 38.58 -15.15
CA MET A 717 49.08 39.67 -15.59
C MET A 717 48.53 41.05 -15.19
N SER A 718 49.47 41.87 -14.71
CA SER A 718 49.58 43.36 -14.72
C SER A 718 48.39 44.20 -15.19
#